data_AF-A0AAU4CRT6-F1
#
_entry.id   AF-A0AAU4CRT6-F1
#
_cell.length_a   1.000
_cell.length_b   1.000
_cell.length_c   1.000
_cell.angle_alpha   90.00
_cell.angle_beta   90.00
_cell.angle_gamma   90.00
#
_symmetry.space_group_name_H-M   'P 1'
#
loop_
_entity.id
_entity.type
_entity.pdbx_description
1 polymer ?
#
loop_
_entity_poly.entity_id
_entity_poly.type
_entity_poly.pdbx_seq_one_letter_code
_entity_poly.pdbx_strand_id
1 'polypeptide(L)'
;MTPTATVHRVAPKGRGAHRSIGSAVRAARDGDEIRIAPGEYVEQLLLDRAVRLLPEDGQEHAVRLLAAAPGRPVLEAAAPGVRVEGLALTGQDPALPAVLANTGDLELDGCEVSGGRVEAGGDASLTLTDCRVSGAGLAAVHLNTTGTARLTRVVVEDIEGTGVVIGSRAVTEATELTVRRVTGSGIRVRGTARAVLRECRISGPGRSGLLVEDEAAVAALDCRVTETAAEGVRVLGSSARPANAAGPDHRDTREGREGRESADGDVPLARADGGVLLTRCEILRTGTDGVAVSGTGDVRLLNCRLRDGSGPGVSADGESRAELVDCQVDRAHGSGLVARGSARLTAEGTSVTGSRANGLLAGDRSEVRVADGDLTDCSFSAVHACDDSRVTLTACRIASTPEHGIRATDRAGLTVEGGRITDCGLSGVRIDSAAEARMRGLAVVRGRAGITTESTGTVVLEECDVTDAERAGVSCGTGTAPVLRDCRISGTGTAGLVIGERATPSVEGCTVRDAAGSGLVVGPGAEPRVRSVTVARTGKNSLFVGEKARGTFEDCVFAWAGGDGTAFPALHVSAGGAPVLRGCLVRDTEEDVALEKGARPVFDDCLSRDVGNPSLPTGADRSLAAAGGPGGDPRSTARETEAPPEDTIEDLLAELDGLAGLDRVKQDVSSLVKLMRMVRRREEMGLAPPPLSRHLVFTGNPGTGKTTVARLYGRILAAVGLLERGHLVEADRSALVGEYVGHTGPKTTRLFQQARGGVLFIDEAYSLTQYAGSNDFGQEAIATLLKLMEDHRDDVVVIVAGYLKEMEVFVRSNPGLASRFNRTLLFEDYGSAELVSIVEHQAAQHQYELAPDAREALAGRFDAMPRDRGFGNGRTARQLFQAMTERQAYRVAELPDASESDVMTLKPEDIPRNL
;
A
#
# COMPACT_ATOMS: atom_id res chain seq x y z
N MET A 1 28.10 -23.93 70.31
CA MET A 1 26.68 -23.66 70.66
C MET A 1 26.30 -22.37 69.97
N THR A 2 25.42 -22.41 68.98
CA THR A 2 24.80 -21.21 68.42
C THR A 2 23.96 -20.55 69.51
N PRO A 3 23.96 -19.21 69.65
CA PRO A 3 22.99 -18.53 70.51
C PRO A 3 21.57 -18.86 70.02
N THR A 4 20.67 -19.19 70.94
CA THR A 4 19.23 -19.23 70.63
C THR A 4 18.75 -17.79 70.42
N ALA A 5 18.17 -17.51 69.25
CA ALA A 5 17.61 -16.21 68.90
C ALA A 5 16.66 -15.69 70.00
N THR A 6 16.84 -14.43 70.37
CA THR A 6 16.03 -13.73 71.38
C THR A 6 14.81 -13.13 70.71
N VAL A 7 13.61 -13.40 71.24
CA VAL A 7 12.37 -12.79 70.76
C VAL A 7 12.07 -11.54 71.56
N HIS A 8 12.28 -10.38 70.96
CA HIS A 8 11.91 -9.07 71.50
C HIS A 8 10.45 -8.75 71.13
N ARG A 9 9.63 -8.34 72.10
CA ARG A 9 8.22 -7.94 71.87
C ARG A 9 8.05 -6.43 72.04
N VAL A 10 7.51 -5.78 71.02
CA VAL A 10 7.22 -4.35 70.94
C VAL A 10 5.71 -4.13 71.02
N ALA A 11 5.25 -3.28 71.95
CA ALA A 11 3.84 -2.88 72.00
C ALA A 11 3.72 -1.38 72.35
N PRO A 12 2.83 -0.60 71.70
CA PRO A 12 2.72 0.83 71.98
C PRO A 12 2.12 1.10 73.37
N LYS A 13 1.23 0.22 73.83
CA LYS A 13 0.46 0.32 75.08
C LYS A 13 0.25 -1.07 75.69
N GLY A 14 1.16 -1.54 76.53
CA GLY A 14 1.03 -2.85 77.19
C GLY A 14 2.23 -3.24 78.06
N ARG A 15 2.22 -4.47 78.61
CA ARG A 15 3.36 -5.09 79.31
C ARG A 15 4.36 -5.74 78.34
N GLY A 16 4.69 -5.04 77.25
CA GLY A 16 5.76 -5.44 76.34
C GLY A 16 7.16 -5.15 76.91
N ALA A 17 8.20 -5.73 76.32
CA ALA A 17 9.59 -5.43 76.69
C ALA A 17 10.02 -4.04 76.17
N HIS A 18 9.53 -3.66 74.99
CA HIS A 18 9.89 -2.45 74.27
C HIS A 18 8.66 -1.61 73.90
N ARG A 19 8.82 -0.28 73.88
CA ARG A 19 7.74 0.68 73.54
C ARG A 19 7.86 1.30 72.15
N SER A 20 8.97 1.10 71.47
CA SER A 20 9.16 1.43 70.04
C SER A 20 10.02 0.35 69.37
N ILE A 21 9.90 0.19 68.06
CA ILE A 21 10.65 -0.80 67.29
C ILE A 21 12.15 -0.45 67.33
N GLY A 22 12.50 0.84 67.20
CA GLY A 22 13.86 1.35 67.36
C GLY A 22 14.43 1.19 68.78
N SER A 23 13.63 0.88 69.80
CA SER A 23 14.14 0.45 71.12
C SER A 23 14.44 -1.05 71.18
N ALA A 24 13.66 -1.89 70.48
CA ALA A 24 13.97 -3.32 70.33
C ALA A 24 15.19 -3.55 69.44
N VAL A 25 15.27 -2.88 68.29
CA VAL A 25 16.41 -2.94 67.36
C VAL A 25 17.73 -2.67 68.05
N ARG A 26 17.82 -1.67 68.94
CA ARG A 26 19.06 -1.34 69.69
C ARG A 26 19.38 -2.32 70.83
N ALA A 27 18.45 -3.17 71.23
CA ALA A 27 18.64 -4.19 72.27
C ALA A 27 18.92 -5.59 71.68
N ALA A 28 18.62 -5.78 70.39
CA ALA A 28 18.80 -7.01 69.65
C ALA A 28 20.26 -7.25 69.24
N ARG A 29 20.56 -8.50 68.90
CA ARG A 29 21.82 -9.01 68.36
C ARG A 29 21.58 -9.61 66.97
N ASP A 30 22.66 -9.95 66.27
CA ASP A 30 22.56 -10.68 65.01
C ASP A 30 21.85 -12.03 65.20
N GLY A 31 20.79 -12.26 64.41
CA GLY A 31 19.91 -13.41 64.49
C GLY A 31 18.69 -13.27 65.42
N ASP A 32 18.55 -12.16 66.16
CA ASP A 32 17.38 -11.94 67.04
C ASP A 32 16.10 -11.57 66.25
N GLU A 33 14.95 -11.88 66.86
CA GLU A 33 13.61 -11.74 66.28
C GLU A 33 12.83 -10.61 66.98
N ILE A 34 12.17 -9.73 66.23
CA ILE A 34 11.41 -8.59 66.76
C ILE A 34 9.94 -8.74 66.33
N ARG A 35 9.09 -9.12 67.29
CA ARG A 35 7.63 -9.19 67.12
C ARG A 35 6.97 -7.89 67.53
N ILE A 36 6.08 -7.39 66.68
CA ILE A 36 5.51 -6.05 66.79
C ILE A 36 3.99 -6.14 66.87
N ALA A 37 3.39 -5.70 67.97
CA ALA A 37 1.95 -5.66 68.13
C ALA A 37 1.28 -4.70 67.12
N PRO A 38 0.05 -4.99 66.64
CA PRO A 38 -0.68 -4.09 65.74
C PRO A 38 -0.75 -2.63 66.22
N GLY A 39 -0.56 -1.69 65.31
CA GLY A 39 -0.58 -0.26 65.61
C GLY A 39 0.25 0.60 64.65
N GLU A 40 0.21 1.91 64.90
CA GLU A 40 0.95 2.93 64.15
C GLU A 40 2.18 3.39 64.94
N TYR A 41 3.34 3.39 64.28
CA TYR A 41 4.66 3.63 64.84
C TYR A 41 5.34 4.76 64.06
N VAL A 42 5.58 5.90 64.71
CA VAL A 42 6.22 7.08 64.07
C VAL A 42 7.68 7.16 64.50
N GLU A 43 8.57 6.47 63.78
CA GLU A 43 10.00 6.42 64.05
C GLU A 43 10.83 6.15 62.78
N GLN A 44 12.12 6.51 62.78
CA GLN A 44 13.09 6.09 61.76
C GLN A 44 13.80 4.84 62.27
N LEU A 45 13.84 3.76 61.48
CA LEU A 45 14.61 2.57 61.78
C LEU A 45 15.91 2.53 60.98
N LEU A 46 17.03 2.49 61.70
CA LEU A 46 18.33 2.08 61.15
C LEU A 46 18.56 0.63 61.58
N LEU A 47 18.74 -0.27 60.62
CA LEU A 47 18.99 -1.70 60.82
C LEU A 47 20.47 -1.98 60.52
N ASP A 48 21.28 -1.75 61.56
CA ASP A 48 22.74 -1.89 61.64
C ASP A 48 23.19 -3.26 62.22
N ARG A 49 22.31 -4.26 62.15
CA ARG A 49 22.50 -5.64 62.63
C ARG A 49 21.55 -6.60 61.90
N ALA A 50 21.89 -7.87 61.82
CA ALA A 50 21.07 -8.89 61.17
C ALA A 50 19.83 -9.24 62.03
N VAL A 51 18.67 -8.62 61.79
CA VAL A 51 17.44 -8.84 62.57
C VAL A 51 16.22 -9.10 61.69
N ARG A 52 15.25 -9.84 62.25
CA ARG A 52 13.98 -10.17 61.61
C ARG A 52 12.82 -9.41 62.28
N LEU A 53 12.15 -8.53 61.54
CA LEU A 53 10.98 -7.77 61.98
C LEU A 53 9.70 -8.40 61.42
N LEU A 54 8.72 -8.67 62.28
CA LEU A 54 7.44 -9.27 61.88
C LEU A 54 6.29 -8.82 62.83
N PRO A 55 5.03 -8.85 62.41
CA PRO A 55 3.90 -8.60 63.30
C PRO A 55 3.74 -9.72 64.35
N GLU A 56 3.15 -9.37 65.49
CA GLU A 56 2.86 -10.32 66.58
C GLU A 56 1.58 -11.13 66.32
N ASP A 57 0.59 -10.51 65.66
CA ASP A 57 -0.62 -11.15 65.11
C ASP A 57 -0.50 -11.28 63.59
N GLY A 58 -0.89 -12.42 63.03
CA GLY A 58 -0.78 -12.72 61.59
C GLY A 58 -1.81 -12.04 60.69
N GLN A 59 -2.11 -10.76 60.90
CA GLN A 59 -2.90 -9.95 59.97
C GLN A 59 -1.98 -9.02 59.17
N GLU A 60 -2.08 -9.11 57.84
CA GLU A 60 -1.29 -8.31 56.89
C GLU A 60 -1.43 -6.81 57.16
N HIS A 61 -0.30 -6.10 57.14
CA HIS A 61 -0.21 -4.63 57.24
C HIS A 61 -0.82 -4.03 58.54
N ALA A 62 -1.08 -4.85 59.56
CA ALA A 62 -1.59 -4.43 60.87
C ALA A 62 -0.54 -3.63 61.69
N VAL A 63 0.73 -3.71 61.31
CA VAL A 63 1.83 -2.89 61.83
C VAL A 63 2.19 -1.85 60.76
N ARG A 64 2.00 -0.57 61.10
CA ARG A 64 2.26 0.57 60.21
C ARG A 64 3.41 1.41 60.75
N LEU A 65 4.50 1.45 60.00
CA LEU A 65 5.67 2.27 60.30
C LEU A 65 5.62 3.53 59.43
N LEU A 66 5.61 4.69 60.07
CA LEU A 66 5.47 6.02 59.47
C LEU A 66 6.77 6.80 59.65
N ALA A 67 7.32 7.36 58.57
CA ALA A 67 8.51 8.21 58.66
C ALA A 67 8.28 9.37 59.64
N ALA A 68 9.24 9.63 60.52
CA ALA A 68 9.10 10.61 61.59
C ALA A 68 9.28 12.08 61.14
N ALA A 69 9.88 12.30 59.97
CA ALA A 69 10.07 13.61 59.36
C ALA A 69 10.26 13.48 57.84
N PRO A 70 10.03 14.55 57.05
CA PRO A 70 10.39 14.58 55.63
C PRO A 70 11.91 14.48 55.44
N GLY A 71 12.35 14.07 54.26
CA GLY A 71 13.78 14.01 53.93
C GLY A 71 14.53 12.78 54.42
N ARG A 72 13.86 11.79 55.02
CA ARG A 72 14.49 10.56 55.54
C ARG A 72 13.68 9.30 55.21
N PRO A 73 14.34 8.16 54.96
CA PRO A 73 13.65 6.88 54.86
C PRO A 73 13.03 6.50 56.20
N VAL A 74 11.94 5.74 56.14
CA VAL A 74 11.34 5.11 57.31
C VAL A 74 12.15 3.90 57.78
N LEU A 75 12.79 3.20 56.83
CA LEU A 75 13.69 2.07 57.08
C LEU A 75 14.98 2.20 56.27
N GLU A 76 16.12 2.16 56.95
CA GLU A 76 17.46 2.14 56.37
C GLU A 76 18.19 0.86 56.79
N ALA A 77 18.58 0.02 55.83
CA ALA A 77 19.35 -1.20 56.04
C ALA A 77 20.84 -0.95 55.76
N ALA A 78 21.68 -1.29 56.75
CA ALA A 78 23.12 -1.06 56.75
C ALA A 78 23.91 -2.27 57.26
N ALA A 79 23.30 -3.46 57.23
CA ALA A 79 23.87 -4.74 57.64
C ALA A 79 23.33 -5.87 56.77
N PRO A 80 24.07 -6.99 56.62
CA PRO A 80 23.55 -8.19 55.97
C PRO A 80 22.50 -8.92 56.84
N GLY A 81 21.70 -9.79 56.22
CA GLY A 81 20.71 -10.62 56.89
C GLY A 81 19.52 -9.87 57.50
N VAL A 82 19.15 -8.70 56.95
CA VAL A 82 18.03 -7.89 57.46
C VAL A 82 16.72 -8.33 56.80
N ARG A 83 15.73 -8.71 57.62
CA ARG A 83 14.43 -9.23 57.16
C ARG A 83 13.26 -8.45 57.75
N VAL A 84 12.26 -8.15 56.91
CA VAL A 84 11.04 -7.42 57.30
C VAL A 84 9.83 -8.09 56.66
N GLU A 85 8.83 -8.45 57.46
CA GLU A 85 7.74 -9.33 57.03
C GLU A 85 6.38 -8.73 57.41
N GLY A 86 5.44 -8.63 56.47
CA GLY A 86 4.04 -8.22 56.71
C GLY A 86 3.79 -6.75 57.10
N LEU A 87 4.84 -5.92 57.21
CA LEU A 87 4.72 -4.51 57.63
C LEU A 87 4.22 -3.59 56.50
N ALA A 88 3.52 -2.52 56.87
CA ALA A 88 3.32 -1.34 56.02
C ALA A 88 4.36 -0.26 56.37
N LEU A 89 5.03 0.29 55.36
CA LEU A 89 6.17 1.21 55.45
C LEU A 89 5.85 2.49 54.66
N THR A 90 5.53 3.59 55.35
CA THR A 90 5.04 4.83 54.74
C THR A 90 6.03 5.98 54.93
N GLY A 91 6.58 6.47 53.81
CA GLY A 91 7.37 7.70 53.73
C GLY A 91 6.51 8.98 53.79
N GLN A 92 7.17 10.13 53.89
CA GLN A 92 6.54 11.46 53.86
C GLN A 92 6.87 12.28 52.59
N ASP A 93 7.71 11.76 51.69
CA ASP A 93 8.17 12.47 50.50
C ASP A 93 8.28 11.48 49.32
N PRO A 94 7.34 11.50 48.35
CA PRO A 94 7.37 10.63 47.18
C PRO A 94 8.67 10.71 46.38
N ALA A 95 9.37 11.85 46.38
CA ALA A 95 10.61 12.03 45.60
C ALA A 95 11.85 11.40 46.26
N LEU A 96 11.71 10.78 47.44
CA LEU A 96 12.80 10.20 48.23
C LEU A 96 12.56 8.72 48.57
N PRO A 97 13.57 7.97 49.04
CA PRO A 97 13.38 6.61 49.51
C PRO A 97 12.52 6.59 50.79
N ALA A 98 11.46 5.79 50.79
CA ALA A 98 10.83 5.30 52.02
C ALA A 98 11.68 4.18 52.63
N VAL A 99 12.23 3.29 51.78
CA VAL A 99 13.14 2.21 52.17
C VAL A 99 14.46 2.35 51.43
N LEU A 100 15.58 2.28 52.15
CA LEU A 100 16.93 2.39 51.60
C LEU A 100 17.81 1.23 52.08
N ALA A 101 18.40 0.48 51.15
CA ALA A 101 19.47 -0.48 51.42
C ALA A 101 20.80 0.08 50.89
N ASN A 102 21.70 0.47 51.78
CA ASN A 102 22.98 1.09 51.40
C ASN A 102 24.12 0.07 51.23
N THR A 103 24.11 -1.00 52.03
CA THR A 103 25.09 -2.09 52.05
C THR A 103 24.47 -3.35 52.66
N GLY A 104 24.90 -4.55 52.23
CA GLY A 104 24.35 -5.82 52.71
C GLY A 104 23.04 -6.24 52.05
N ASP A 105 22.45 -7.36 52.49
CA ASP A 105 21.18 -7.89 51.99
C ASP A 105 19.96 -7.46 52.84
N LEU A 106 18.97 -6.90 52.15
CA LEU A 106 17.64 -6.58 52.68
C LEU A 106 16.58 -7.45 51.99
N GLU A 107 15.73 -8.08 52.78
CA GLU A 107 14.61 -8.91 52.33
C GLU A 107 13.30 -8.38 52.93
N LEU A 108 12.39 -7.95 52.04
CA LEU A 108 11.01 -7.59 52.39
C LEU A 108 10.07 -8.70 51.87
N ASP A 109 9.18 -9.20 52.73
CA ASP A 109 8.21 -10.25 52.39
C ASP A 109 6.80 -9.82 52.82
N GLY A 110 5.85 -9.83 51.89
CA GLY A 110 4.47 -9.38 52.15
C GLY A 110 4.35 -7.93 52.67
N CYS A 111 5.26 -7.03 52.28
CA CYS A 111 5.27 -5.64 52.73
C CYS A 111 4.55 -4.68 51.77
N GLU A 112 3.88 -3.66 52.32
CA GLU A 112 3.35 -2.53 51.56
C GLU A 112 4.25 -1.30 51.77
N VAL A 113 4.79 -0.72 50.70
CA VAL A 113 5.62 0.49 50.74
C VAL A 113 4.88 1.63 50.04
N SER A 114 4.78 2.78 50.71
CA SER A 114 4.01 3.94 50.23
C SER A 114 4.69 5.28 50.55
N GLY A 115 4.34 6.34 49.81
CA GLY A 115 4.78 7.72 50.12
C GLY A 115 6.29 7.97 49.94
N GLY A 116 6.93 7.16 49.10
CA GLY A 116 8.37 7.15 48.84
C GLY A 116 8.78 5.80 48.22
N ARG A 117 9.99 5.74 47.67
CA ARG A 117 10.46 4.58 46.89
C ARG A 117 11.22 3.53 47.72
N VAL A 118 11.44 2.35 47.13
CA VAL A 118 12.47 1.40 47.58
C VAL A 118 13.74 1.63 46.78
N GLU A 119 14.87 1.90 47.44
CA GLU A 119 16.17 2.12 46.79
C GLU A 119 17.25 1.16 47.32
N ALA A 120 18.04 0.59 46.41
CA ALA A 120 19.22 -0.21 46.73
C ALA A 120 20.47 0.41 46.08
N GLY A 121 21.45 0.77 46.88
CA GLY A 121 22.70 1.41 46.47
C GLY A 121 23.95 0.55 46.70
N GLY A 122 25.12 1.05 46.29
CA GLY A 122 26.41 0.50 46.69
C GLY A 122 26.65 -0.95 46.23
N ASP A 123 26.81 -1.84 47.19
CA ASP A 123 26.88 -3.31 47.01
C ASP A 123 25.64 -4.04 47.53
N ALA A 124 24.61 -3.30 47.96
CA ALA A 124 23.44 -3.85 48.61
C ALA A 124 22.66 -4.80 47.68
N SER A 125 22.17 -5.89 48.24
CA SER A 125 21.28 -6.84 47.57
C SER A 125 19.86 -6.70 48.12
N LEU A 126 18.86 -6.82 47.25
CA LEU A 126 17.47 -6.55 47.59
C LEU A 126 16.56 -7.69 47.14
N THR A 127 15.88 -8.33 48.09
CA THR A 127 14.80 -9.28 47.80
C THR A 127 13.47 -8.66 48.18
N LEU A 128 12.55 -8.55 47.22
CA LEU A 128 11.15 -8.20 47.45
C LEU A 128 10.29 -9.41 47.05
N THR A 129 9.51 -9.94 47.98
CA THR A 129 8.60 -11.07 47.78
C THR A 129 7.18 -10.64 48.19
N ASP A 130 6.19 -10.87 47.33
CA ASP A 130 4.77 -10.56 47.58
C ASP A 130 4.50 -9.10 48.05
N CYS A 131 5.39 -8.18 47.69
CA CYS A 131 5.37 -6.78 48.13
C CYS A 131 4.56 -5.87 47.20
N ARG A 132 3.96 -4.82 47.77
CA ARG A 132 3.32 -3.71 47.04
C ARG A 132 4.14 -2.43 47.19
N VAL A 133 4.31 -1.66 46.11
CA VAL A 133 4.94 -0.33 46.16
C VAL A 133 4.08 0.68 45.41
N SER A 134 3.69 1.77 46.07
CA SER A 134 2.78 2.78 45.51
C SER A 134 3.07 4.22 45.94
N GLY A 135 2.54 5.20 45.18
CA GLY A 135 2.59 6.61 45.57
C GLY A 135 4.01 7.19 45.67
N ALA A 136 4.95 6.65 44.88
CA ALA A 136 6.31 7.17 44.76
C ALA A 136 6.43 8.10 43.53
N GLY A 137 7.35 9.06 43.62
CA GLY A 137 7.76 9.93 42.52
C GLY A 137 9.09 9.50 41.93
N LEU A 138 9.32 9.81 40.66
CA LEU A 138 10.50 9.48 39.84
C LEU A 138 10.67 7.97 39.55
N ALA A 139 10.70 7.11 40.57
CA ALA A 139 10.80 5.66 40.47
C ALA A 139 10.16 4.97 41.69
N ALA A 140 9.50 3.82 41.53
CA ALA A 140 8.98 3.04 42.67
C ALA A 140 10.04 2.12 43.30
N VAL A 141 10.80 1.42 42.44
CA VAL A 141 11.97 0.63 42.82
C VAL A 141 13.17 1.13 42.04
N HIS A 142 14.24 1.51 42.73
CA HIS A 142 15.46 2.06 42.14
C HIS A 142 16.67 1.22 42.55
N LEU A 143 17.23 0.49 41.59
CA LEU A 143 18.38 -0.39 41.78
C LEU A 143 19.62 0.29 41.21
N ASN A 144 20.36 1.01 42.05
CA ASN A 144 21.62 1.67 41.72
C ASN A 144 22.80 1.00 42.46
N THR A 145 22.83 -0.32 42.38
CA THR A 145 23.75 -1.20 43.11
C THR A 145 24.68 -1.97 42.17
N THR A 146 25.70 -2.60 42.75
CA THR A 146 26.53 -3.64 42.14
C THR A 146 26.15 -5.05 42.62
N GLY A 147 25.25 -5.16 43.61
CA GLY A 147 24.68 -6.40 44.13
C GLY A 147 23.54 -6.97 43.28
N THR A 148 22.90 -8.02 43.80
CA THR A 148 21.79 -8.72 43.15
C THR A 148 20.43 -8.26 43.67
N ALA A 149 19.44 -8.17 42.79
CA ALA A 149 18.05 -7.91 43.19
C ALA A 149 17.12 -9.03 42.71
N ARG A 150 16.15 -9.41 43.56
CA ARG A 150 15.09 -10.37 43.21
C ARG A 150 13.72 -9.76 43.54
N LEU A 151 12.83 -9.76 42.55
CA LEU A 151 11.49 -9.18 42.63
C LEU A 151 10.46 -10.28 42.29
N THR A 152 9.83 -10.89 43.29
CA THR A 152 8.90 -12.01 43.13
C THR A 152 7.48 -11.59 43.50
N ARG A 153 6.52 -11.69 42.56
CA ARG A 153 5.10 -11.28 42.76
C ARG A 153 4.92 -9.84 43.26
N VAL A 154 5.87 -8.96 42.94
CA VAL A 154 5.82 -7.56 43.35
C VAL A 154 4.80 -6.78 42.51
N VAL A 155 4.01 -5.92 43.16
CA VAL A 155 3.04 -5.01 42.51
C VAL A 155 3.51 -3.57 42.65
N VAL A 156 3.81 -2.93 41.52
CA VAL A 156 4.16 -1.51 41.42
C VAL A 156 3.00 -0.74 40.78
N GLU A 157 2.48 0.28 41.46
CA GLU A 157 1.33 1.05 40.96
C GLU A 157 1.22 2.50 41.44
N ASP A 158 0.49 3.34 40.68
CA ASP A 158 0.22 4.74 41.00
C ASP A 158 1.52 5.54 41.26
N ILE A 159 2.39 5.54 40.24
CA ILE A 159 3.75 6.09 40.30
C ILE A 159 3.86 7.32 39.41
N GLU A 160 4.26 8.45 39.99
CA GLU A 160 4.60 9.66 39.24
C GLU A 160 6.03 9.58 38.72
N GLY A 161 6.27 8.62 37.81
CA GLY A 161 7.58 8.32 37.27
C GLY A 161 7.64 6.95 36.62
N THR A 162 8.83 6.35 36.65
CA THR A 162 9.08 5.00 36.12
C THR A 162 8.67 3.94 37.15
N GLY A 163 8.15 2.79 36.73
CA GLY A 163 7.84 1.70 37.67
C GLY A 163 9.10 1.17 38.36
N VAL A 164 9.98 0.51 37.60
CA VAL A 164 11.26 -0.02 38.08
C VAL A 164 12.43 0.55 37.27
N VAL A 165 13.45 1.08 37.95
CA VAL A 165 14.69 1.56 37.35
C VAL A 165 15.84 0.65 37.78
N ILE A 166 16.53 0.06 36.81
CA ILE A 166 17.66 -0.85 36.99
C ILE A 166 18.90 -0.23 36.34
N GLY A 167 19.93 0.06 37.14
CA GLY A 167 21.09 0.84 36.71
C GLY A 167 22.44 0.31 37.21
N SER A 168 23.49 1.07 36.93
CA SER A 168 24.88 0.76 37.28
C SER A 168 25.32 -0.64 36.80
N ARG A 169 25.39 -1.63 37.70
CA ARG A 169 25.78 -3.02 37.41
C ARG A 169 24.83 -4.04 38.06
N ALA A 170 23.64 -3.60 38.46
CA ALA A 170 22.67 -4.45 39.12
C ALA A 170 22.33 -5.68 38.25
N VAL A 171 22.33 -6.84 38.88
CA VAL A 171 21.85 -8.10 38.28
C VAL A 171 20.48 -8.40 38.90
N THR A 172 19.43 -8.33 38.10
CA THR A 172 18.05 -8.38 38.59
C THR A 172 17.26 -9.55 38.01
N GLU A 173 16.63 -10.31 38.88
CA GLU A 173 15.63 -11.33 38.53
C GLU A 173 14.24 -10.81 38.94
N ALA A 174 13.33 -10.64 37.98
CA ALA A 174 11.94 -10.32 38.25
C ALA A 174 11.04 -11.45 37.76
N THR A 175 10.15 -11.95 38.62
CA THR A 175 9.21 -13.03 38.33
C THR A 175 7.82 -12.62 38.81
N GLU A 176 6.81 -12.69 37.94
CA GLU A 176 5.43 -12.24 38.17
C GLU A 176 5.29 -10.73 38.53
N LEU A 177 6.34 -9.92 38.32
CA LEU A 177 6.33 -8.48 38.58
C LEU A 177 5.24 -7.79 37.75
N THR A 178 4.34 -7.09 38.43
CA THR A 178 3.24 -6.34 37.82
C THR A 178 3.47 -4.84 37.98
N VAL A 179 3.56 -4.11 36.86
CA VAL A 179 3.72 -2.64 36.82
C VAL A 179 2.53 -2.01 36.11
N ARG A 180 1.80 -1.11 36.79
CA ARG A 180 0.58 -0.48 36.24
C ARG A 180 0.41 0.97 36.66
N ARG A 181 -0.30 1.78 35.86
CA ARG A 181 -0.60 3.20 36.18
C ARG A 181 0.66 3.99 36.59
N VAL A 182 1.62 4.07 35.67
CA VAL A 182 2.88 4.81 35.88
C VAL A 182 3.01 5.89 34.81
N THR A 183 3.38 7.12 35.18
CA THR A 183 3.43 8.24 34.20
C THR A 183 4.67 8.21 33.29
N GLY A 184 5.71 7.48 33.68
CA GLY A 184 6.92 7.23 32.91
C GLY A 184 6.91 5.88 32.19
N SER A 185 8.08 5.25 32.09
CA SER A 185 8.22 3.89 31.54
C SER A 185 7.81 2.83 32.57
N GLY A 186 7.44 1.63 32.11
CA GLY A 186 7.16 0.50 33.00
C GLY A 186 8.42 0.01 33.72
N ILE A 187 9.37 -0.50 32.95
CA ILE A 187 10.71 -0.89 33.42
C ILE A 187 11.76 -0.15 32.57
N ARG A 188 12.80 0.37 33.22
CA ARG A 188 13.95 1.02 32.57
C ARG A 188 15.25 0.35 32.99
N VAL A 189 16.03 -0.17 32.05
CA VAL A 189 17.30 -0.87 32.30
C VAL A 189 18.42 -0.12 31.58
N ARG A 190 19.49 0.23 32.30
CA ARG A 190 20.52 1.15 31.80
C ARG A 190 21.92 0.93 32.41
N GLY A 191 22.90 1.70 31.96
CA GLY A 191 24.32 1.52 32.32
C GLY A 191 24.85 0.20 31.78
N THR A 192 25.34 -0.65 32.69
CA THR A 192 25.82 -2.02 32.39
C THR A 192 25.01 -3.09 33.14
N ALA A 193 23.79 -2.75 33.55
CA ALA A 193 22.91 -3.65 34.30
C ALA A 193 22.39 -4.81 33.44
N ARG A 194 22.04 -5.93 34.09
CA ARG A 194 21.44 -7.10 33.44
C ARG A 194 20.15 -7.52 34.14
N ALA A 195 19.07 -7.65 33.38
CA ALA A 195 17.76 -8.04 33.90
C ALA A 195 17.23 -9.33 33.26
N VAL A 196 16.67 -10.22 34.07
CA VAL A 196 15.87 -11.38 33.64
C VAL A 196 14.44 -11.15 34.13
N LEU A 197 13.48 -11.11 33.21
CA LEU A 197 12.06 -10.87 33.46
C LEU A 197 11.29 -12.14 33.09
N ARG A 198 10.45 -12.66 33.99
CA ARG A 198 9.62 -13.86 33.79
C ARG A 198 8.17 -13.57 34.13
N GLU A 199 7.25 -13.84 33.21
CA GLU A 199 5.80 -13.70 33.43
C GLU A 199 5.36 -12.29 33.90
N CYS A 200 6.22 -11.29 33.69
CA CYS A 200 6.00 -9.92 34.13
C CYS A 200 4.91 -9.24 33.30
N ARG A 201 4.10 -8.40 33.94
CA ARG A 201 2.95 -7.71 33.33
C ARG A 201 3.12 -6.20 33.43
N ILE A 202 3.19 -5.51 32.30
CA ILE A 202 3.38 -4.06 32.22
C ILE A 202 2.17 -3.44 31.49
N SER A 203 1.34 -2.67 32.18
CA SER A 203 0.07 -2.17 31.64
C SER A 203 -0.15 -0.67 31.88
N GLY A 204 -0.42 0.09 30.81
CA GLY A 204 -0.73 1.53 30.92
C GLY A 204 0.43 2.44 31.37
N PRO A 205 1.69 2.28 30.91
CA PRO A 205 2.75 3.27 31.15
C PRO A 205 2.58 4.51 30.26
N GLY A 206 2.83 5.69 30.83
CA GLY A 206 2.81 6.98 30.12
C GLY A 206 3.97 7.21 29.14
N ARG A 207 4.93 6.26 29.05
CA ARG A 207 5.95 6.17 28.01
C ARG A 207 6.08 4.73 27.51
N SER A 208 7.31 4.24 27.30
CA SER A 208 7.57 2.89 26.80
C SER A 208 7.34 1.81 27.87
N GLY A 209 6.91 0.61 27.49
CA GLY A 209 6.72 -0.52 28.40
C GLY A 209 8.03 -0.98 29.05
N LEU A 210 8.98 -1.40 28.21
CA LEU A 210 10.36 -1.68 28.59
C LEU A 210 11.29 -0.72 27.82
N LEU A 211 12.13 0.03 28.54
CA LEU A 211 13.15 0.92 27.98
C LEU A 211 14.55 0.36 28.30
N VAL A 212 15.38 0.17 27.28
CA VAL A 212 16.76 -0.32 27.41
C VAL A 212 17.74 0.69 26.80
N GLU A 213 18.78 1.02 27.56
CA GLU A 213 19.74 2.09 27.27
C GLU A 213 21.18 1.67 27.57
N ASP A 214 22.13 2.49 27.10
CA ASP A 214 23.56 2.35 27.35
C ASP A 214 24.10 0.97 26.86
N GLU A 215 24.76 0.18 27.71
CA GLU A 215 25.26 -1.18 27.40
C GLU A 215 24.41 -2.28 28.08
N ALA A 216 23.21 -1.95 28.57
CA ALA A 216 22.36 -2.90 29.30
C ALA A 216 21.98 -4.14 28.47
N ALA A 217 21.66 -5.23 29.17
CA ALA A 217 21.15 -6.46 28.55
C ALA A 217 19.90 -6.97 29.30
N VAL A 218 18.90 -7.44 28.56
CA VAL A 218 17.63 -7.90 29.13
C VAL A 218 17.19 -9.20 28.47
N ALA A 219 16.78 -10.19 29.27
CA ALA A 219 16.06 -11.36 28.81
C ALA A 219 14.64 -11.33 29.39
N ALA A 220 13.62 -11.28 28.54
CA ALA A 220 12.21 -11.31 28.93
C ALA A 220 11.55 -12.59 28.38
N LEU A 221 10.88 -13.32 29.26
CA LEU A 221 10.30 -14.64 29.01
C LEU A 221 8.84 -14.66 29.45
N ASP A 222 7.92 -14.99 28.53
CA ASP A 222 6.46 -15.05 28.77
C ASP A 222 5.87 -13.73 29.34
N CYS A 223 6.58 -12.62 29.15
CA CYS A 223 6.20 -11.28 29.61
C CYS A 223 5.15 -10.63 28.70
N ARG A 224 4.27 -9.81 29.30
CA ARG A 224 3.16 -9.14 28.61
C ARG A 224 3.20 -7.63 28.81
N VAL A 225 3.25 -6.89 27.70
CA VAL A 225 3.25 -5.42 27.66
C VAL A 225 1.99 -4.93 26.95
N THR A 226 1.21 -4.06 27.58
CA THR A 226 -0.07 -3.58 27.04
C THR A 226 -0.32 -2.09 27.26
N GLU A 227 -1.02 -1.43 26.33
CA GLU A 227 -1.56 -0.07 26.51
C GLU A 227 -0.47 0.99 26.78
N THR A 228 0.69 0.87 26.13
CA THR A 228 1.78 1.85 26.27
C THR A 228 1.43 3.15 25.57
N ALA A 229 1.68 4.30 26.18
CA ALA A 229 1.47 5.59 25.51
C ALA A 229 2.52 5.88 24.42
N ALA A 230 3.68 5.19 24.49
CA ALA A 230 4.69 5.15 23.42
C ALA A 230 4.96 3.68 23.02
N GLU A 231 6.22 3.25 22.96
CA GLU A 231 6.61 1.94 22.43
C GLU A 231 6.30 0.79 23.41
N GLY A 232 6.08 -0.42 22.88
CA GLY A 232 6.04 -1.63 23.71
C GLY A 232 7.41 -1.90 24.36
N VAL A 233 8.44 -2.05 23.52
CA VAL A 233 9.85 -2.09 23.93
C VAL A 233 10.64 -1.06 23.13
N ARG A 234 11.47 -0.26 23.81
CA ARG A 234 12.37 0.70 23.18
C ARG A 234 13.82 0.38 23.54
N VAL A 235 14.67 0.25 22.53
CA VAL A 235 16.12 0.05 22.68
C VAL A 235 16.85 1.25 22.05
N LEU A 236 17.52 2.03 22.88
CA LEU A 236 18.39 3.14 22.46
C LEU A 236 19.86 2.73 22.32
N GLY A 237 20.22 1.64 23.02
CA GLY A 237 21.53 1.01 23.04
C GLY A 237 21.43 -0.26 23.87
N SER A 238 22.36 -1.18 23.64
CA SER A 238 22.54 -2.41 24.43
C SER A 238 23.95 -2.93 24.20
N SER A 239 24.47 -3.77 25.09
CA SER A 239 25.67 -4.56 24.74
C SER A 239 25.37 -5.44 23.52
N ALA A 240 26.32 -5.61 22.60
CA ALA A 240 26.08 -6.43 21.40
C ALA A 240 26.11 -7.93 21.75
N ARG A 241 25.25 -8.74 21.13
CA ARG A 241 25.30 -10.20 21.26
C ARG A 241 26.56 -10.76 20.57
N PRO A 242 27.24 -11.77 21.16
CA PRO A 242 28.39 -12.39 20.52
C PRO A 242 27.95 -13.13 19.24
N ALA A 243 28.73 -13.01 18.17
CA ALA A 243 28.34 -13.52 16.84
C ALA A 243 28.09 -15.04 16.79
N ASN A 244 28.66 -15.80 17.73
CA ASN A 244 28.45 -17.25 17.87
C ASN A 244 27.23 -17.63 18.76
N ALA A 245 26.34 -16.68 19.09
CA ALA A 245 25.03 -16.96 19.71
C ALA A 245 23.93 -17.32 18.69
N ALA A 246 24.31 -17.48 17.41
CA ALA A 246 23.49 -18.18 16.43
C ALA A 246 23.30 -19.64 16.86
N GLY A 247 22.14 -20.22 16.53
CA GLY A 247 21.97 -21.67 16.50
C GLY A 247 22.85 -22.29 15.40
N PRO A 248 22.86 -23.63 15.26
CA PRO A 248 23.63 -24.27 14.20
C PRO A 248 23.25 -23.72 12.82
N ASP A 249 24.28 -23.45 12.00
CA ASP A 249 24.15 -22.93 10.64
C ASP A 249 23.18 -23.81 9.83
N HIS A 250 22.01 -23.29 9.44
CA HIS A 250 20.96 -24.06 8.76
C HIS A 250 21.26 -24.24 7.26
N ARG A 251 22.43 -24.83 7.00
CA ARG A 251 22.87 -25.42 5.73
C ARG A 251 23.15 -26.89 6.00
N ASP A 252 22.57 -27.75 5.16
CA ASP A 252 22.52 -29.22 5.31
C ASP A 252 21.79 -29.74 6.56
N THR A 253 20.47 -29.98 6.44
CA THR A 253 19.80 -31.30 6.67
C THR A 253 18.26 -31.19 6.72
N ARG A 254 17.59 -31.09 5.55
CA ARG A 254 16.15 -31.38 5.43
C ARG A 254 15.89 -32.89 5.28
N GLU A 255 16.38 -33.69 6.23
CA GLU A 255 16.07 -35.14 6.27
C GLU A 255 16.09 -35.70 7.70
N GLY A 256 14.92 -36.12 8.20
CA GLY A 256 14.78 -36.99 9.38
C GLY A 256 14.78 -36.33 10.77
N ARG A 257 13.63 -35.77 11.21
CA ARG A 257 13.37 -35.59 12.65
C ARG A 257 11.91 -35.66 13.13
N GLU A 258 11.20 -36.72 12.75
CA GLU A 258 10.12 -37.22 13.61
C GLU A 258 10.77 -37.84 14.86
N GLY A 259 10.75 -37.14 16.01
CA GLY A 259 11.45 -37.67 17.18
C GLY A 259 11.46 -36.80 18.44
N ARG A 260 10.37 -36.87 19.21
CA ARG A 260 10.25 -36.41 20.61
C ARG A 260 10.59 -34.94 20.87
N GLU A 261 9.59 -34.09 20.74
CA GLU A 261 9.48 -32.96 21.66
C GLU A 261 9.17 -33.49 23.06
N SER A 262 10.06 -33.25 24.02
CA SER A 262 9.76 -33.40 25.44
C SER A 262 9.16 -32.09 25.94
N ALA A 263 7.94 -32.14 26.47
CA ALA A 263 7.50 -31.13 27.43
C ALA A 263 8.48 -31.12 28.62
N ASP A 264 8.68 -29.94 29.21
CA ASP A 264 9.80 -29.58 30.08
C ASP A 264 11.18 -29.72 29.41
N GLY A 265 11.66 -28.60 28.87
CA GLY A 265 13.02 -28.43 28.36
C GLY A 265 13.48 -27.00 28.59
N ASP A 266 14.34 -26.78 29.59
CA ASP A 266 14.97 -25.49 29.84
C ASP A 266 15.72 -25.02 28.59
N VAL A 267 15.27 -23.91 27.99
CA VAL A 267 16.15 -23.08 27.16
C VAL A 267 17.27 -22.60 28.10
N PRO A 268 18.56 -22.88 27.82
CA PRO A 268 19.63 -22.54 28.76
C PRO A 268 19.67 -21.04 29.04
N LEU A 269 19.12 -20.63 30.18
CA LEU A 269 19.07 -19.24 30.65
C LEU A 269 20.44 -18.81 31.19
N ALA A 270 21.42 -18.84 30.29
CA ALA A 270 22.61 -18.02 30.41
C ALA A 270 22.18 -16.57 30.66
N ARG A 271 22.97 -15.87 31.50
CA ARG A 271 22.76 -14.44 31.82
C ARG A 271 22.62 -13.68 30.50
N ALA A 272 21.70 -12.72 30.40
CA ALA A 272 21.46 -11.96 29.17
C ALA A 272 22.79 -11.50 28.52
N ASP A 273 23.25 -12.21 27.48
CA ASP A 273 24.66 -12.23 27.04
C ASP A 273 24.93 -11.17 25.97
N GLY A 274 24.44 -9.97 26.25
CA GLY A 274 24.25 -8.90 25.28
C GLY A 274 22.81 -8.86 24.77
N GLY A 275 22.40 -7.67 24.34
CA GLY A 275 21.16 -7.39 23.66
C GLY A 275 19.91 -7.47 24.52
N VAL A 276 18.78 -7.37 23.84
CA VAL A 276 17.44 -7.58 24.40
C VAL A 276 16.86 -8.83 23.76
N LEU A 277 16.72 -9.90 24.55
CA LEU A 277 16.05 -11.14 24.15
C LEU A 277 14.61 -11.11 24.66
N LEU A 278 13.65 -11.20 23.75
CA LEU A 278 12.23 -11.39 24.04
C LEU A 278 11.86 -12.82 23.60
N THR A 279 11.21 -13.60 24.46
CA THR A 279 10.80 -14.98 24.15
C THR A 279 9.38 -15.23 24.62
N ARG A 280 8.50 -15.61 23.68
CA ARG A 280 7.05 -15.78 23.89
C ARG A 280 6.34 -14.56 24.49
N CYS A 281 6.89 -13.36 24.28
CA CYS A 281 6.32 -12.13 24.82
C CYS A 281 5.12 -11.65 23.98
N GLU A 282 4.11 -11.09 24.65
CA GLU A 282 3.01 -10.37 24.02
C GLU A 282 3.18 -8.85 24.16
N ILE A 283 3.08 -8.12 23.05
CA ILE A 283 3.15 -6.66 23.00
C ILE A 283 1.90 -6.15 22.29
N LEU A 284 0.98 -5.52 23.03
CA LEU A 284 -0.39 -5.24 22.58
C LEU A 284 -0.79 -3.77 22.74
N ARG A 285 -1.39 -3.18 21.70
CA ARG A 285 -2.02 -1.84 21.75
C ARG A 285 -1.04 -0.76 22.20
N THR A 286 0.04 -0.57 21.45
CA THR A 286 1.08 0.43 21.68
C THR A 286 0.71 1.78 21.06
N GLY A 287 1.07 2.89 21.70
CA GLY A 287 0.83 4.26 21.22
C GLY A 287 1.79 4.69 20.11
N THR A 288 2.93 4.02 19.98
CA THR A 288 3.80 4.03 18.79
C THR A 288 4.17 2.59 18.42
N ASP A 289 5.43 2.30 18.15
CA ASP A 289 5.98 1.01 17.72
C ASP A 289 5.72 -0.13 18.72
N GLY A 290 5.60 -1.36 18.22
CA GLY A 290 5.63 -2.56 19.06
C GLY A 290 7.01 -2.75 19.70
N VAL A 291 8.04 -2.87 18.87
CA VAL A 291 9.46 -2.80 19.29
C VAL A 291 10.21 -1.82 18.40
N ALA A 292 10.86 -0.82 19.00
CA ALA A 292 11.72 0.13 18.29
C ALA A 292 13.18 -0.01 18.73
N VAL A 293 14.07 -0.15 17.76
CA VAL A 293 15.52 -0.31 17.94
C VAL A 293 16.23 0.83 17.23
N SER A 294 17.18 1.47 17.90
CA SER A 294 17.87 2.66 17.40
C SER A 294 19.31 2.72 17.90
N GLY A 295 20.14 3.56 17.26
CA GLY A 295 21.56 3.66 17.60
C GLY A 295 22.29 2.36 17.26
N THR A 296 22.94 1.76 18.26
CA THR A 296 23.64 0.47 18.18
C THR A 296 22.87 -0.68 18.85
N GLY A 297 21.58 -0.48 19.18
CA GLY A 297 20.76 -1.47 19.88
C GLY A 297 20.62 -2.81 19.13
N ASP A 298 20.50 -3.90 19.88
CA ASP A 298 20.46 -5.28 19.37
C ASP A 298 19.32 -6.06 20.05
N VAL A 299 18.30 -6.47 19.30
CA VAL A 299 17.14 -7.22 19.79
C VAL A 299 16.96 -8.56 19.07
N ARG A 300 16.56 -9.58 19.83
CA ARG A 300 16.06 -10.87 19.32
C ARG A 300 14.65 -11.11 19.85
N LEU A 301 13.73 -11.49 18.97
CA LEU A 301 12.37 -11.89 19.29
C LEU A 301 12.20 -13.34 18.86
N LEU A 302 11.80 -14.20 19.80
CA LEU A 302 11.54 -15.63 19.57
C LEU A 302 10.10 -15.95 19.93
N ASN A 303 9.29 -16.41 18.97
CA ASN A 303 7.88 -16.78 19.19
C ASN A 303 7.01 -15.65 19.80
N CYS A 304 7.41 -14.38 19.61
CA CYS A 304 6.70 -13.21 20.16
C CYS A 304 5.51 -12.77 19.30
N ARG A 305 4.51 -12.15 19.93
CA ARG A 305 3.31 -11.61 19.27
C ARG A 305 3.18 -10.11 19.50
N LEU A 306 3.13 -9.34 18.43
CA LEU A 306 3.06 -7.89 18.41
C LEU A 306 1.77 -7.48 17.69
N ARG A 307 0.87 -6.74 18.35
CA ARG A 307 -0.49 -6.59 17.83
C ARG A 307 -1.18 -5.27 18.21
N ASP A 308 -1.98 -4.74 17.29
CA ASP A 308 -2.76 -3.50 17.45
C ASP A 308 -1.89 -2.25 17.76
N GLY A 309 -0.63 -2.23 17.33
CA GLY A 309 0.27 -1.08 17.53
C GLY A 309 -0.11 0.12 16.65
N SER A 310 -0.02 1.33 17.20
CA SER A 310 -0.35 2.59 16.50
C SER A 310 0.78 3.10 15.59
N GLY A 311 1.99 2.57 15.77
CA GLY A 311 3.13 2.71 14.86
C GLY A 311 3.45 1.40 14.13
N PRO A 312 4.71 1.22 13.71
CA PRO A 312 5.22 -0.04 13.19
C PRO A 312 5.08 -1.23 14.16
N GLY A 313 5.14 -2.46 13.63
CA GLY A 313 5.26 -3.66 14.46
C GLY A 313 6.66 -3.77 15.08
N VAL A 314 7.68 -3.87 14.23
CA VAL A 314 9.10 -3.71 14.62
C VAL A 314 9.77 -2.68 13.73
N SER A 315 10.52 -1.75 14.32
CA SER A 315 11.37 -0.79 13.61
C SER A 315 12.83 -0.88 14.04
N ALA A 316 13.74 -0.83 13.06
CA ALA A 316 15.19 -0.83 13.26
C ALA A 316 15.80 0.36 12.49
N ASP A 317 16.51 1.24 13.21
CA ASP A 317 17.06 2.49 12.72
C ASP A 317 18.53 2.68 13.15
N GLY A 318 19.27 3.57 12.51
CA GLY A 318 20.71 3.78 12.77
C GLY A 318 21.58 2.59 12.32
N GLU A 319 22.38 2.03 13.22
CA GLU A 319 23.25 0.85 12.98
C GLU A 319 22.72 -0.40 13.74
N SER A 320 21.45 -0.37 14.14
CA SER A 320 20.84 -1.36 15.01
C SER A 320 20.60 -2.72 14.35
N ARG A 321 20.29 -3.73 15.18
CA ARG A 321 20.00 -5.10 14.76
C ARG A 321 18.65 -5.55 15.32
N ALA A 322 17.80 -6.09 14.47
CA ALA A 322 16.53 -6.71 14.84
C ALA A 322 16.41 -8.10 14.22
N GLU A 323 16.24 -9.10 15.06
CA GLU A 323 16.09 -10.50 14.68
C GLU A 323 14.76 -11.05 15.18
N LEU A 324 13.95 -11.60 14.28
CA LEU A 324 12.65 -12.19 14.56
C LEU A 324 12.67 -13.66 14.11
N VAL A 325 12.22 -14.57 14.97
CA VAL A 325 12.04 -15.99 14.66
C VAL A 325 10.67 -16.43 15.17
N ASP A 326 9.86 -17.03 14.30
CA ASP A 326 8.47 -17.47 14.55
C ASP A 326 7.55 -16.36 15.10
N CYS A 327 7.79 -15.11 14.71
CA CYS A 327 7.06 -13.96 15.25
C CYS A 327 5.74 -13.68 14.49
N GLN A 328 4.78 -13.09 15.21
CA GLN A 328 3.50 -12.65 14.66
C GLN A 328 3.35 -11.13 14.82
N VAL A 329 3.13 -10.42 13.71
CA VAL A 329 2.92 -8.97 13.68
C VAL A 329 1.54 -8.67 13.07
N ASP A 330 0.56 -8.46 13.94
CA ASP A 330 -0.85 -8.36 13.57
C ASP A 330 -1.39 -6.92 13.63
N ARG A 331 -1.91 -6.43 12.51
CA ARG A 331 -2.75 -5.23 12.41
C ARG A 331 -2.07 -3.97 12.95
N ALA A 332 -0.77 -3.83 12.63
CA ALA A 332 -0.01 -2.60 12.86
C ALA A 332 -0.60 -1.43 12.07
N HIS A 333 -0.63 -0.24 12.67
CA HIS A 333 -1.14 0.97 12.02
C HIS A 333 -0.04 1.69 11.20
N GLY A 334 1.24 1.48 11.53
CA GLY A 334 2.37 1.70 10.63
C GLY A 334 2.69 0.43 9.82
N SER A 335 3.87 0.40 9.19
CA SER A 335 4.32 -0.80 8.46
C SER A 335 4.66 -1.93 9.43
N GLY A 336 4.43 -3.19 9.06
CA GLY A 336 4.67 -4.32 9.96
C GLY A 336 6.13 -4.40 10.42
N LEU A 337 7.06 -4.35 9.47
CA LEU A 337 8.50 -4.30 9.67
C LEU A 337 9.08 -3.03 8.99
N VAL A 338 10.01 -2.35 9.66
CA VAL A 338 10.71 -1.17 9.12
C VAL A 338 12.21 -1.28 9.36
N ALA A 339 13.02 -1.06 8.33
CA ALA A 339 14.48 -0.95 8.43
C ALA A 339 14.99 0.32 7.73
N ARG A 340 15.83 1.10 8.43
CA ARG A 340 16.36 2.41 7.99
C ARG A 340 17.81 2.64 8.41
N GLY A 341 18.39 3.76 7.99
CA GLY A 341 19.77 4.16 8.22
C GLY A 341 20.78 3.19 7.58
N SER A 342 21.31 2.29 8.39
CA SER A 342 22.16 1.16 7.98
C SER A 342 21.91 -0.06 8.89
N ALA A 343 20.69 -0.16 9.42
CA ALA A 343 20.26 -1.21 10.33
C ALA A 343 20.13 -2.56 9.61
N ARG A 344 20.16 -3.64 10.39
CA ARG A 344 20.04 -5.02 9.92
C ARG A 344 18.78 -5.67 10.50
N LEU A 345 17.85 -6.05 9.64
CA LEU A 345 16.62 -6.75 10.01
C LEU A 345 16.61 -8.16 9.42
N THR A 346 16.36 -9.15 10.26
CA THR A 346 16.28 -10.57 9.90
C THR A 346 14.99 -11.16 10.45
N ALA A 347 14.18 -11.80 9.61
CA ALA A 347 12.91 -12.39 10.01
C ALA A 347 12.74 -13.79 9.42
N GLU A 348 12.64 -14.80 10.27
CA GLU A 348 12.50 -16.22 9.92
C GLU A 348 11.16 -16.75 10.47
N GLY A 349 10.42 -17.54 9.68
CA GLY A 349 9.11 -18.11 10.08
C GLY A 349 8.05 -17.08 10.49
N THR A 350 8.24 -15.81 10.12
CA THR A 350 7.58 -14.66 10.72
C THR A 350 6.42 -14.16 9.85
N SER A 351 5.23 -14.02 10.44
CA SER A 351 4.02 -13.57 9.74
C SER A 351 3.70 -12.09 10.04
N VAL A 352 3.40 -11.31 9.00
CA VAL A 352 2.97 -9.92 9.07
C VAL A 352 1.59 -9.82 8.42
N THR A 353 0.55 -9.52 9.20
CA THR A 353 -0.85 -9.53 8.71
C THR A 353 -1.55 -8.20 8.95
N GLY A 354 -2.37 -7.75 7.99
CA GLY A 354 -3.34 -6.65 8.21
C GLY A 354 -2.74 -5.26 8.45
N SER A 355 -1.51 -5.00 7.99
CA SER A 355 -0.83 -3.70 8.14
C SER A 355 -1.59 -2.57 7.44
N ARG A 356 -1.73 -1.41 8.10
CA ARG A 356 -2.29 -0.19 7.48
C ARG A 356 -1.29 0.59 6.61
N ALA A 357 -0.06 0.12 6.51
CA ALA A 357 0.94 0.60 5.56
C ALA A 357 1.50 -0.58 4.75
N ASN A 358 2.83 -0.72 4.66
CA ASN A 358 3.48 -1.85 3.99
C ASN A 358 3.64 -3.03 4.97
N GLY A 359 3.84 -4.25 4.47
CA GLY A 359 4.23 -5.40 5.30
C GLY A 359 5.67 -5.23 5.80
N LEU A 360 6.58 -4.95 4.87
CA LEU A 360 7.97 -4.58 5.09
C LEU A 360 8.29 -3.28 4.33
N LEU A 361 8.94 -2.34 5.01
CA LEU A 361 9.55 -1.15 4.41
C LEU A 361 11.06 -1.15 4.71
N ALA A 362 11.88 -1.18 3.66
CA ALA A 362 13.34 -1.06 3.74
C ALA A 362 13.80 0.19 2.98
N GLY A 363 14.55 1.06 3.65
CA GLY A 363 15.09 2.29 3.09
C GLY A 363 16.53 2.59 3.54
N ASP A 364 17.00 3.79 3.20
CA ASP A 364 18.39 4.24 3.34
C ASP A 364 19.39 3.18 2.79
N ARG A 365 20.29 2.65 3.63
CA ARG A 365 21.25 1.58 3.29
C ARG A 365 21.03 0.33 4.16
N SER A 366 19.79 0.08 4.57
CA SER A 366 19.45 -1.07 5.43
C SER A 366 19.69 -2.41 4.73
N GLU A 367 20.03 -3.44 5.51
CA GLU A 367 20.01 -4.84 5.05
C GLU A 367 18.81 -5.56 5.67
N VAL A 368 17.94 -6.13 4.83
CA VAL A 368 16.80 -6.94 5.28
C VAL A 368 16.87 -8.35 4.67
N ARG A 369 16.63 -9.37 5.50
CA ARG A 369 16.46 -10.76 5.04
C ARG A 369 15.18 -11.33 5.65
N VAL A 370 14.30 -11.89 4.82
CA VAL A 370 13.10 -12.61 5.25
C VAL A 370 13.13 -14.03 4.67
N ALA A 371 12.93 -15.04 5.52
CA ALA A 371 12.90 -16.45 5.14
C ALA A 371 11.63 -17.13 5.68
N ASP A 372 10.95 -17.92 4.83
CA ASP A 372 9.71 -18.64 5.14
C ASP A 372 8.63 -17.74 5.81
N GLY A 373 8.61 -16.44 5.49
CA GLY A 373 7.68 -15.45 6.05
C GLY A 373 6.40 -15.29 5.23
N ASP A 374 5.32 -14.85 5.88
CA ASP A 374 4.01 -14.62 5.25
C ASP A 374 3.58 -13.15 5.44
N LEU A 375 3.46 -12.38 4.36
CA LEU A 375 3.14 -10.95 4.40
C LEU A 375 1.82 -10.68 3.68
N THR A 376 0.72 -10.55 4.43
CA THR A 376 -0.64 -10.52 3.86
C THR A 376 -1.47 -9.32 4.30
N ASP A 377 -2.49 -9.01 3.49
CA ASP A 377 -3.58 -8.09 3.82
C ASP A 377 -3.11 -6.68 4.20
N CYS A 378 -2.00 -6.24 3.59
CA CYS A 378 -1.42 -4.93 3.78
C CYS A 378 -2.15 -3.88 2.94
N SER A 379 -2.29 -2.65 3.47
CA SER A 379 -3.07 -1.58 2.82
C SER A 379 -2.31 -0.82 1.72
N PHE A 380 -1.01 -1.08 1.58
CA PHE A 380 -0.15 -0.60 0.50
C PHE A 380 0.58 -1.82 -0.12
N SER A 381 1.82 -1.65 -0.58
CA SER A 381 2.65 -2.75 -1.08
C SER A 381 3.12 -3.67 0.07
N ALA A 382 3.13 -4.99 -0.12
CA ALA A 382 3.55 -5.90 0.97
C ALA A 382 5.04 -5.81 1.28
N VAL A 383 5.89 -5.71 0.26
CA VAL A 383 7.32 -5.36 0.41
C VAL A 383 7.63 -4.10 -0.39
N HIS A 384 8.24 -3.12 0.26
CA HIS A 384 8.72 -1.88 -0.35
C HIS A 384 10.21 -1.69 -0.04
N ALA A 385 11.03 -1.61 -1.09
CA ALA A 385 12.47 -1.37 -1.00
C ALA A 385 12.86 -0.10 -1.77
N CYS A 386 13.40 0.89 -1.08
CA CYS A 386 13.79 2.19 -1.64
C CYS A 386 15.26 2.56 -1.32
N ASP A 387 15.68 3.75 -1.75
CA ASP A 387 17.02 4.30 -1.55
C ASP A 387 18.16 3.38 -2.07
N ASP A 388 19.09 2.96 -1.21
CA ASP A 388 20.19 2.01 -1.47
C ASP A 388 20.00 0.70 -0.65
N SER A 389 18.77 0.42 -0.20
CA SER A 389 18.48 -0.73 0.67
C SER A 389 18.70 -2.08 -0.02
N ARG A 390 18.95 -3.13 0.77
CA ARG A 390 19.20 -4.49 0.28
C ARG A 390 18.23 -5.47 0.91
N VAL A 391 17.31 -6.01 0.11
CA VAL A 391 16.25 -6.91 0.57
C VAL A 391 16.43 -8.29 -0.06
N THR A 392 16.56 -9.31 0.78
CA THR A 392 16.54 -10.73 0.38
C THR A 392 15.27 -11.39 0.89
N LEU A 393 14.51 -12.04 0.02
CA LEU A 393 13.31 -12.82 0.35
C LEU A 393 13.53 -14.27 -0.07
N THR A 394 13.26 -15.23 0.83
CA THR A 394 13.47 -16.67 0.59
C THR A 394 12.21 -17.44 0.96
N ALA A 395 11.63 -18.18 0.02
CA ALA A 395 10.40 -18.97 0.17
C ALA A 395 9.14 -18.21 0.66
N CYS A 396 9.19 -16.87 0.76
CA CYS A 396 8.11 -16.07 1.33
C CYS A 396 6.78 -16.17 0.59
N ARG A 397 5.68 -16.08 1.34
CA ARG A 397 4.32 -15.87 0.83
C ARG A 397 3.94 -14.40 0.97
N ILE A 398 3.28 -13.87 -0.05
CA ILE A 398 2.80 -12.49 -0.13
C ILE A 398 1.38 -12.50 -0.70
N ALA A 399 0.41 -11.84 -0.07
CA ALA A 399 -0.98 -11.87 -0.55
C ALA A 399 -1.82 -10.61 -0.23
N SER A 400 -2.91 -10.42 -0.98
CA SER A 400 -4.01 -9.49 -0.68
C SER A 400 -3.60 -8.00 -0.59
N THR A 401 -2.78 -7.52 -1.52
CA THR A 401 -2.30 -6.12 -1.53
C THR A 401 -3.05 -5.28 -2.57
N PRO A 402 -3.57 -4.07 -2.24
CA PRO A 402 -4.20 -3.20 -3.23
C PRO A 402 -3.18 -2.60 -4.21
N GLU A 403 -1.91 -2.47 -3.81
CA GLU A 403 -0.81 -2.04 -4.67
C GLU A 403 -0.02 -3.24 -5.22
N HIS A 404 1.19 -3.48 -4.70
CA HIS A 404 2.16 -4.44 -5.21
C HIS A 404 2.51 -5.51 -4.18
N GLY A 405 2.79 -6.73 -4.64
CA GLY A 405 3.39 -7.74 -3.78
C GLY A 405 4.80 -7.32 -3.35
N ILE A 406 5.64 -7.00 -4.34
CA ILE A 406 6.96 -6.41 -4.12
C ILE A 406 7.11 -5.16 -4.99
N ARG A 407 7.56 -4.05 -4.40
CA ARG A 407 8.07 -2.87 -5.12
C ARG A 407 9.53 -2.60 -4.76
N ALA A 408 10.38 -2.41 -5.77
CA ALA A 408 11.74 -1.90 -5.63
C ALA A 408 11.92 -0.63 -6.48
N THR A 409 12.52 0.41 -5.90
CA THR A 409 12.68 1.76 -6.46
C THR A 409 14.07 2.33 -6.15
N ASP A 410 14.37 3.53 -6.64
CA ASP A 410 15.65 4.24 -6.47
C ASP A 410 16.86 3.42 -6.96
N ARG A 411 17.71 2.93 -6.06
CA ARG A 411 18.83 2.01 -6.31
C ARG A 411 18.75 0.75 -5.43
N ALA A 412 17.56 0.42 -4.92
CA ALA A 412 17.38 -0.72 -4.02
C ALA A 412 17.79 -2.05 -4.70
N GLY A 413 18.48 -2.91 -3.95
CA GLY A 413 18.91 -4.23 -4.40
C GLY A 413 17.98 -5.33 -3.87
N LEU A 414 17.16 -5.90 -4.76
CA LEU A 414 16.24 -7.00 -4.46
C LEU A 414 16.83 -8.36 -4.86
N THR A 415 16.72 -9.34 -3.98
CA THR A 415 16.96 -10.76 -4.28
C THR A 415 15.78 -11.59 -3.79
N VAL A 416 15.23 -12.45 -4.64
CA VAL A 416 14.09 -13.34 -4.32
C VAL A 416 14.42 -14.77 -4.74
N GLU A 417 14.36 -15.70 -3.80
CA GLU A 417 14.61 -17.13 -4.00
C GLU A 417 13.35 -17.94 -3.62
N GLY A 418 12.60 -18.37 -4.63
CA GLY A 418 11.31 -19.05 -4.48
C GLY A 418 10.19 -18.12 -3.99
N GLY A 419 9.18 -18.72 -3.35
CA GLY A 419 8.04 -18.01 -2.78
C GLY A 419 6.88 -17.79 -3.74
N ARG A 420 5.80 -17.16 -3.24
CA ARG A 420 4.55 -16.96 -3.99
C ARG A 420 3.90 -15.62 -3.66
N ILE A 421 3.56 -14.86 -4.71
CA ILE A 421 2.80 -13.60 -4.64
C ILE A 421 1.39 -13.85 -5.22
N THR A 422 0.34 -13.49 -4.50
CA THR A 422 -1.05 -13.65 -4.98
C THR A 422 -1.95 -12.44 -4.75
N ASP A 423 -2.87 -12.20 -5.69
CA ASP A 423 -3.99 -11.27 -5.53
C ASP A 423 -3.56 -9.81 -5.29
N CYS A 424 -2.75 -9.28 -6.20
CA CYS A 424 -2.23 -7.90 -6.16
C CYS A 424 -2.98 -6.94 -7.11
N GLY A 425 -3.48 -5.81 -6.58
CA GLY A 425 -4.33 -4.85 -7.30
C GLY A 425 -3.65 -4.01 -8.38
N LEU A 426 -2.31 -3.85 -8.35
CA LEU A 426 -1.54 -3.15 -9.39
C LEU A 426 -0.55 -4.06 -10.14
N SER A 427 0.40 -4.69 -9.44
CA SER A 427 1.33 -5.66 -10.05
C SER A 427 1.92 -6.58 -8.99
N GLY A 428 2.08 -7.87 -9.27
CA GLY A 428 2.75 -8.78 -8.34
C GLY A 428 4.16 -8.32 -7.97
N VAL A 429 4.96 -7.93 -8.98
CA VAL A 429 6.26 -7.28 -8.79
C VAL A 429 6.36 -6.01 -9.64
N ARG A 430 6.88 -4.93 -9.07
CA ARG A 430 7.28 -3.70 -9.77
C ARG A 430 8.73 -3.33 -9.43
N ILE A 431 9.61 -3.32 -10.42
CA ILE A 431 10.98 -2.81 -10.31
C ILE A 431 11.06 -1.55 -11.16
N ASP A 432 11.39 -0.40 -10.58
CA ASP A 432 11.44 0.89 -11.28
C ASP A 432 12.74 1.67 -11.00
N SER A 433 12.90 2.83 -11.67
CA SER A 433 14.02 3.75 -11.47
C SER A 433 15.40 3.18 -11.87
N ALA A 434 16.27 2.86 -10.90
CA ALA A 434 17.58 2.21 -11.12
C ALA A 434 17.79 1.04 -10.15
N ALA A 435 16.72 0.48 -9.58
CA ALA A 435 16.76 -0.67 -8.68
C ALA A 435 17.29 -1.92 -9.39
N GLU A 436 18.12 -2.71 -8.70
CA GLU A 436 18.58 -4.02 -9.18
C GLU A 436 17.69 -5.13 -8.63
N ALA A 437 17.40 -6.15 -9.43
CA ALA A 437 16.59 -7.28 -9.01
C ALA A 437 17.09 -8.61 -9.57
N ARG A 438 17.22 -9.62 -8.72
CA ARG A 438 17.40 -11.03 -9.11
C ARG A 438 16.28 -11.85 -8.49
N MET A 439 15.50 -12.53 -9.33
CA MET A 439 14.38 -13.36 -8.89
C MET A 439 14.55 -14.75 -9.51
N ARG A 440 14.55 -15.79 -8.68
CA ARG A 440 14.59 -17.19 -9.12
C ARG A 440 13.42 -17.99 -8.55
N GLY A 441 12.72 -18.75 -9.38
CA GLY A 441 11.67 -19.69 -8.96
C GLY A 441 10.43 -19.04 -8.31
N LEU A 442 10.20 -17.74 -8.55
CA LEU A 442 9.10 -16.99 -7.97
C LEU A 442 7.79 -17.26 -8.72
N ALA A 443 6.72 -17.59 -7.98
CA ALA A 443 5.37 -17.76 -8.53
C ALA A 443 4.50 -16.50 -8.29
N VAL A 444 4.02 -15.86 -9.37
CA VAL A 444 3.13 -14.69 -9.31
C VAL A 444 1.77 -15.07 -9.89
N VAL A 445 0.72 -15.10 -9.06
CA VAL A 445 -0.58 -15.72 -9.44
C VAL A 445 -1.77 -14.84 -9.09
N ARG A 446 -2.53 -14.42 -10.11
CA ARG A 446 -3.64 -13.45 -10.07
C ARG A 446 -3.24 -12.04 -9.66
N GLY A 447 -3.62 -11.07 -10.48
CA GLY A 447 -3.43 -9.64 -10.22
C GLY A 447 -3.45 -8.82 -11.51
N ARG A 448 -3.51 -7.49 -11.39
CA ARG A 448 -3.64 -6.60 -12.56
C ARG A 448 -2.51 -6.75 -13.58
N ALA A 449 -1.29 -7.01 -13.12
CA ALA A 449 -0.13 -7.37 -13.93
C ALA A 449 0.78 -8.32 -13.13
N GLY A 450 1.56 -9.16 -13.81
CA GLY A 450 2.51 -10.06 -13.13
C GLY A 450 3.76 -9.32 -12.68
N ILE A 451 4.76 -9.22 -13.55
CA ILE A 451 6.06 -8.60 -13.26
C ILE A 451 6.30 -7.42 -14.22
N THR A 452 6.48 -6.22 -13.65
CA THR A 452 6.75 -4.98 -14.39
C THR A 452 8.17 -4.50 -14.11
N THR A 453 8.99 -4.34 -15.16
CA THR A 453 10.41 -3.97 -15.03
C THR A 453 10.69 -2.67 -15.80
N GLU A 454 10.55 -1.53 -15.12
CA GLU A 454 10.78 -0.17 -15.62
C GLU A 454 12.13 0.41 -15.13
N SER A 455 13.04 -0.44 -14.64
CA SER A 455 14.34 -0.03 -14.10
C SER A 455 15.46 0.02 -15.15
N THR A 456 16.36 0.96 -14.96
CA THR A 456 17.67 1.06 -15.66
C THR A 456 18.77 0.22 -15.02
N GLY A 457 18.53 -0.35 -13.83
CA GLY A 457 19.43 -1.27 -13.12
C GLY A 457 19.37 -2.71 -13.65
N THR A 458 20.24 -3.57 -13.12
CA THR A 458 20.31 -4.98 -13.52
C THR A 458 19.07 -5.75 -13.07
N VAL A 459 18.24 -6.25 -13.99
CA VAL A 459 17.07 -7.10 -13.68
C VAL A 459 17.20 -8.47 -14.33
N VAL A 460 17.11 -9.53 -13.53
CA VAL A 460 17.21 -10.93 -13.95
C VAL A 460 16.07 -11.75 -13.35
N LEU A 461 15.33 -12.47 -14.19
CA LEU A 461 14.27 -13.41 -13.85
C LEU A 461 14.65 -14.81 -14.35
N GLU A 462 14.71 -15.81 -13.46
CA GLU A 462 15.05 -17.20 -13.81
C GLU A 462 14.01 -18.16 -13.22
N GLU A 463 13.50 -19.11 -14.01
CA GLU A 463 12.54 -20.13 -13.55
C GLU A 463 11.22 -19.57 -12.95
N CYS A 464 10.88 -18.31 -13.20
CA CYS A 464 9.70 -17.66 -12.62
C CYS A 464 8.40 -18.05 -13.36
N ASP A 465 7.36 -18.40 -12.60
CA ASP A 465 6.03 -18.72 -13.12
C ASP A 465 5.06 -17.54 -12.89
N VAL A 466 4.43 -17.03 -13.94
CA VAL A 466 3.40 -15.98 -13.87
C VAL A 466 2.08 -16.52 -14.39
N THR A 467 1.01 -16.52 -13.59
CA THR A 467 -0.33 -16.99 -14.00
C THR A 467 -1.45 -16.01 -13.72
N ASP A 468 -2.44 -15.99 -14.61
CA ASP A 468 -3.76 -15.39 -14.43
C ASP A 468 -3.74 -13.86 -14.22
N ALA A 469 -2.85 -13.15 -14.93
CA ALA A 469 -2.72 -11.70 -14.86
C ALA A 469 -3.74 -10.99 -15.77
N GLU A 470 -4.49 -10.00 -15.23
CA GLU A 470 -5.56 -9.30 -15.96
C GLU A 470 -5.07 -8.55 -17.22
N ARG A 471 -3.79 -8.13 -17.22
CA ARG A 471 -3.17 -7.39 -18.32
C ARG A 471 -1.96 -8.14 -18.88
N ALA A 472 -0.75 -7.64 -18.62
CA ALA A 472 0.49 -8.24 -19.05
C ALA A 472 1.00 -9.25 -18.00
N GLY A 473 1.47 -10.40 -18.44
CA GLY A 473 2.19 -11.34 -17.57
C GLY A 473 3.54 -10.76 -17.15
N VAL A 474 4.39 -10.43 -18.13
CA VAL A 474 5.64 -9.70 -17.89
C VAL A 474 5.73 -8.49 -18.83
N SER A 475 6.20 -7.35 -18.33
CA SER A 475 6.29 -6.09 -19.07
C SER A 475 7.64 -5.42 -18.85
N CYS A 476 8.47 -5.37 -19.89
CA CYS A 476 9.73 -4.62 -19.92
C CYS A 476 9.46 -3.17 -20.32
N GLY A 477 9.90 -2.20 -19.53
CA GLY A 477 9.72 -0.78 -19.80
C GLY A 477 10.57 -0.25 -20.97
N THR A 478 10.28 0.97 -21.41
CA THR A 478 11.03 1.67 -22.47
C THR A 478 12.52 1.74 -22.15
N GLY A 479 13.37 1.34 -23.12
CA GLY A 479 14.83 1.38 -23.00
C GLY A 479 15.45 0.36 -22.03
N THR A 480 14.66 -0.51 -21.41
CA THR A 480 15.17 -1.49 -20.43
C THR A 480 15.82 -2.71 -21.09
N ALA A 481 16.70 -3.41 -20.36
CA ALA A 481 17.41 -4.61 -20.84
C ALA A 481 17.39 -5.78 -19.83
N PRO A 482 16.22 -6.21 -19.32
CA PRO A 482 16.14 -7.34 -18.40
C PRO A 482 16.51 -8.68 -19.06
N VAL A 483 16.95 -9.63 -18.25
CA VAL A 483 17.23 -11.02 -18.65
C VAL A 483 16.13 -11.93 -18.11
N LEU A 484 15.55 -12.75 -18.97
CA LEU A 484 14.53 -13.76 -18.66
C LEU A 484 15.05 -15.14 -19.07
N ARG A 485 15.06 -16.11 -18.17
CA ARG A 485 15.42 -17.51 -18.44
C ARG A 485 14.39 -18.49 -17.90
N ASP A 486 13.95 -19.43 -18.73
CA ASP A 486 13.11 -20.58 -18.35
C ASP A 486 11.77 -20.21 -17.65
N CYS A 487 11.37 -18.94 -17.72
CA CYS A 487 10.15 -18.42 -17.12
C CYS A 487 8.91 -18.93 -17.88
N ARG A 488 7.81 -19.17 -17.17
CA ARG A 488 6.52 -19.53 -17.78
C ARG A 488 5.50 -18.45 -17.51
N ILE A 489 4.74 -18.08 -18.53
CA ILE A 489 3.70 -17.05 -18.47
C ILE A 489 2.40 -17.64 -19.01
N SER A 490 1.31 -17.56 -18.25
CA SER A 490 0.00 -18.06 -18.72
C SER A 490 -1.23 -17.34 -18.19
N GLY A 491 -2.34 -17.42 -18.94
CA GLY A 491 -3.65 -16.91 -18.48
C GLY A 491 -3.73 -15.38 -18.52
N THR A 492 -3.03 -14.73 -19.45
CA THR A 492 -2.83 -13.27 -19.45
C THR A 492 -3.84 -12.54 -20.32
N GLY A 493 -4.50 -11.51 -19.77
CA GLY A 493 -5.59 -10.81 -20.46
C GLY A 493 -5.18 -10.00 -21.68
N THR A 494 -4.18 -9.11 -21.58
CA THR A 494 -3.78 -8.24 -22.72
C THR A 494 -2.59 -8.78 -23.50
N ALA A 495 -1.58 -9.34 -22.82
CA ALA A 495 -0.43 -9.96 -23.47
C ALA A 495 0.37 -10.87 -22.53
N GLY A 496 1.08 -11.85 -23.08
CA GLY A 496 1.99 -12.69 -22.30
C GLY A 496 3.23 -11.91 -21.85
N LEU A 497 4.11 -11.61 -22.80
CA LEU A 497 5.32 -10.80 -22.61
C LEU A 497 5.26 -9.54 -23.48
N VAL A 498 5.38 -8.37 -22.85
CA VAL A 498 5.46 -7.07 -23.51
C VAL A 498 6.89 -6.54 -23.39
N ILE A 499 7.45 -6.10 -24.52
CA ILE A 499 8.79 -5.51 -24.60
C ILE A 499 8.61 -4.04 -25.04
N GLY A 500 8.97 -3.11 -24.16
CA GLY A 500 8.79 -1.68 -24.38
C GLY A 500 9.62 -1.09 -25.52
N GLU A 501 9.32 0.15 -25.90
CA GLU A 501 10.02 0.87 -26.96
C GLU A 501 11.52 0.98 -26.69
N ARG A 502 12.37 0.77 -27.70
CA ARG A 502 13.85 0.78 -27.57
C ARG A 502 14.42 -0.19 -26.51
N ALA A 503 13.62 -1.09 -25.95
CA ALA A 503 14.09 -2.10 -25.00
C ALA A 503 14.93 -3.16 -25.71
N THR A 504 15.88 -3.75 -24.99
CA THR A 504 16.83 -4.76 -25.52
C THR A 504 16.95 -5.99 -24.60
N PRO A 505 15.84 -6.58 -24.13
CA PRO A 505 15.89 -7.74 -23.23
C PRO A 505 16.48 -8.98 -23.89
N SER A 506 17.00 -9.88 -23.07
CA SER A 506 17.41 -11.23 -23.45
C SER A 506 16.42 -12.23 -22.87
N VAL A 507 15.80 -13.05 -23.71
CA VAL A 507 14.74 -14.00 -23.34
C VAL A 507 15.11 -15.39 -23.87
N GLU A 508 15.30 -16.35 -22.97
CA GLU A 508 15.84 -17.69 -23.30
C GLU A 508 15.01 -18.80 -22.62
N GLY A 509 14.60 -19.83 -23.37
CA GLY A 509 13.87 -20.99 -22.84
C GLY A 509 12.43 -20.73 -22.33
N CYS A 510 11.97 -19.49 -22.34
CA CYS A 510 10.67 -19.11 -21.78
C CYS A 510 9.47 -19.71 -22.53
N THR A 511 8.37 -19.94 -21.82
CA THR A 511 7.09 -20.39 -22.40
C THR A 511 6.00 -19.36 -22.13
N VAL A 512 5.29 -18.93 -23.18
CA VAL A 512 4.10 -18.08 -23.11
C VAL A 512 2.90 -18.89 -23.61
N ARG A 513 1.80 -18.94 -22.86
CA ARG A 513 0.58 -19.64 -23.29
C ARG A 513 -0.71 -19.02 -22.78
N ASP A 514 -1.85 -19.38 -23.34
CA ASP A 514 -3.17 -18.99 -22.80
C ASP A 514 -3.33 -17.46 -22.67
N ALA A 515 -2.88 -16.69 -23.67
CA ALA A 515 -3.03 -15.24 -23.68
C ALA A 515 -4.31 -14.85 -24.43
N ALA A 516 -5.22 -14.10 -23.81
CA ALA A 516 -6.44 -13.65 -24.48
C ALA A 516 -6.16 -12.55 -25.53
N GLY A 517 -5.07 -11.81 -25.36
CA GLY A 517 -4.48 -10.95 -26.38
C GLY A 517 -3.34 -11.62 -27.15
N SER A 518 -2.24 -10.89 -27.36
CA SER A 518 -1.08 -11.38 -28.11
C SER A 518 -0.06 -12.07 -27.20
N GLY A 519 0.66 -13.08 -27.70
CA GLY A 519 1.64 -13.82 -26.90
C GLY A 519 2.86 -12.98 -26.53
N LEU A 520 3.63 -12.60 -27.55
CA LEU A 520 4.82 -11.76 -27.43
C LEU A 520 4.61 -10.46 -28.22
N VAL A 521 4.75 -9.31 -27.54
CA VAL A 521 4.59 -7.98 -28.14
C VAL A 521 5.91 -7.23 -28.07
N VAL A 522 6.46 -6.86 -29.22
CA VAL A 522 7.68 -6.05 -29.34
C VAL A 522 7.32 -4.63 -29.74
N GLY A 523 7.54 -3.69 -28.82
CA GLY A 523 7.25 -2.28 -28.99
C GLY A 523 8.15 -1.60 -30.03
N PRO A 524 7.71 -0.46 -30.60
CA PRO A 524 8.45 0.22 -31.67
C PRO A 524 9.92 0.51 -31.35
N GLY A 525 10.79 0.33 -32.34
CA GLY A 525 12.24 0.55 -32.21
C GLY A 525 12.97 -0.30 -31.17
N ALA A 526 12.34 -1.30 -30.53
CA ALA A 526 13.02 -2.25 -29.66
C ALA A 526 13.92 -3.21 -30.45
N GLU A 527 14.95 -3.77 -29.82
CA GLU A 527 15.87 -4.75 -30.41
C GLU A 527 16.11 -5.96 -29.46
N PRO A 528 15.07 -6.74 -29.08
CA PRO A 528 15.22 -7.89 -28.19
C PRO A 528 15.99 -9.06 -28.81
N ARG A 529 16.54 -9.91 -27.93
CA ARG A 529 17.09 -11.23 -28.28
C ARG A 529 16.23 -12.31 -27.65
N VAL A 530 15.63 -13.16 -28.47
CA VAL A 530 14.64 -14.16 -28.06
C VAL A 530 15.10 -15.51 -28.59
N ARG A 531 15.29 -16.50 -27.70
CA ARG A 531 15.80 -17.82 -28.07
C ARG A 531 15.04 -18.97 -27.42
N SER A 532 14.74 -20.00 -28.21
CA SER A 532 14.05 -21.22 -27.77
C SER A 532 12.73 -20.95 -27.04
N VAL A 533 12.06 -19.85 -27.37
CA VAL A 533 10.79 -19.44 -26.74
C VAL A 533 9.62 -20.13 -27.43
N THR A 534 8.73 -20.71 -26.64
CA THR A 534 7.46 -21.27 -27.13
C THR A 534 6.32 -20.31 -26.81
N VAL A 535 5.55 -19.91 -27.82
CA VAL A 535 4.31 -19.15 -27.69
C VAL A 535 3.15 -20.00 -28.21
N ALA A 536 2.12 -20.23 -27.39
CA ALA A 536 1.04 -21.16 -27.71
C ALA A 536 -0.35 -20.69 -27.26
N ARG A 537 -1.39 -20.83 -28.10
CA ARG A 537 -2.80 -20.56 -27.75
C ARG A 537 -3.00 -19.09 -27.35
N THR A 538 -2.99 -18.22 -28.35
CA THR A 538 -3.09 -16.75 -28.21
C THR A 538 -4.32 -16.23 -28.96
N GLY A 539 -5.20 -15.48 -28.30
CA GLY A 539 -6.43 -14.94 -28.92
C GLY A 539 -6.17 -13.93 -30.03
N LYS A 540 -4.98 -13.32 -30.06
CA LYS A 540 -4.43 -12.56 -31.18
C LYS A 540 -3.12 -13.20 -31.68
N ASN A 541 -2.23 -12.40 -32.26
CA ASN A 541 -0.94 -12.86 -32.79
C ASN A 541 -0.08 -13.54 -31.71
N SER A 542 0.66 -14.58 -32.08
CA SER A 542 1.68 -15.16 -31.20
C SER A 542 2.90 -14.24 -31.09
N LEU A 543 3.30 -13.57 -32.18
CA LEU A 543 4.28 -12.50 -32.19
C LEU A 543 3.71 -11.26 -32.87
N PHE A 544 3.79 -10.11 -32.19
CA PHE A 544 3.55 -8.79 -32.76
C PHE A 544 4.84 -7.96 -32.73
N VAL A 545 5.26 -7.43 -33.88
CA VAL A 545 6.46 -6.58 -34.02
C VAL A 545 6.05 -5.18 -34.48
N GLY A 546 6.17 -4.19 -33.59
CA GLY A 546 5.75 -2.81 -33.82
C GLY A 546 6.63 -2.03 -34.82
N GLU A 547 6.23 -0.79 -35.10
CA GLU A 547 6.90 0.09 -36.08
C GLU A 547 8.42 0.17 -35.87
N LYS A 548 9.19 -0.08 -36.94
CA LYS A 548 10.67 0.01 -36.96
C LYS A 548 11.40 -0.89 -35.94
N ALA A 549 10.69 -1.75 -35.20
CA ALA A 549 11.29 -2.68 -34.27
C ALA A 549 12.13 -3.73 -35.01
N ARG A 550 13.15 -4.24 -34.33
CA ARG A 550 14.08 -5.25 -34.81
C ARG A 550 14.18 -6.33 -33.74
N GLY A 551 15.23 -7.15 -33.81
CA GLY A 551 15.49 -8.22 -32.85
C GLY A 551 15.74 -9.55 -33.54
N THR A 552 16.27 -10.49 -32.77
CA THR A 552 16.60 -11.84 -33.24
C THR A 552 15.74 -12.86 -32.51
N PHE A 553 15.04 -13.71 -33.25
CA PHE A 553 14.23 -14.82 -32.76
C PHE A 553 14.86 -16.10 -33.29
N GLU A 554 15.43 -16.92 -32.41
CA GLU A 554 16.19 -18.11 -32.80
C GLU A 554 15.60 -19.35 -32.11
N ASP A 555 15.38 -20.44 -32.85
CA ASP A 555 14.82 -21.71 -32.33
C ASP A 555 13.40 -21.59 -31.72
N CYS A 556 12.62 -20.55 -32.08
CA CYS A 556 11.32 -20.24 -31.45
C CYS A 556 10.13 -20.98 -32.08
N VAL A 557 9.10 -21.27 -31.28
CA VAL A 557 7.85 -21.93 -31.73
C VAL A 557 6.67 -20.99 -31.51
N PHE A 558 5.84 -20.78 -32.53
CA PHE A 558 4.62 -19.97 -32.48
C PHE A 558 3.44 -20.83 -32.94
N ALA A 559 2.45 -21.05 -32.06
CA ALA A 559 1.39 -22.02 -32.32
C ALA A 559 0.00 -21.61 -31.81
N TRP A 560 -1.05 -22.04 -32.51
CA TRP A 560 -2.45 -21.75 -32.16
C TRP A 560 -2.71 -20.25 -31.92
N ALA A 561 -2.52 -19.44 -32.96
CA ALA A 561 -2.87 -18.02 -32.97
C ALA A 561 -4.31 -17.80 -33.46
N GLY A 562 -4.99 -16.80 -32.90
CA GLY A 562 -6.41 -16.53 -33.12
C GLY A 562 -7.32 -17.25 -32.12
N GLY A 563 -8.59 -16.82 -32.07
CA GLY A 563 -9.61 -17.38 -31.19
C GLY A 563 -11.02 -17.09 -31.71
N ASP A 564 -11.99 -17.92 -31.32
CA ASP A 564 -13.44 -17.78 -31.55
C ASP A 564 -13.85 -17.25 -32.94
N GLY A 565 -13.28 -17.85 -33.99
CA GLY A 565 -13.61 -17.53 -35.38
C GLY A 565 -12.99 -16.23 -35.92
N THR A 566 -12.00 -15.67 -35.23
CA THR A 566 -11.21 -14.52 -35.71
C THR A 566 -9.80 -14.95 -36.13
N ALA A 567 -9.52 -14.87 -37.43
CA ALA A 567 -8.20 -15.10 -38.00
C ALA A 567 -7.25 -13.97 -37.59
N PHE A 568 -6.25 -14.30 -36.76
CA PHE A 568 -5.09 -13.44 -36.51
C PHE A 568 -3.83 -14.15 -36.99
N PRO A 569 -2.97 -13.49 -37.80
CA PRO A 569 -1.71 -14.09 -38.25
C PRO A 569 -0.81 -14.40 -37.06
N ALA A 570 -0.14 -15.55 -37.09
CA ALA A 570 0.75 -15.97 -36.00
C ALA A 570 1.88 -14.94 -35.76
N LEU A 571 2.43 -14.38 -36.84
CA LEU A 571 3.44 -13.33 -36.83
C LEU A 571 2.87 -12.06 -37.50
N HIS A 572 2.81 -10.93 -36.80
CA HIS A 572 2.49 -9.62 -37.38
C HIS A 572 3.70 -8.71 -37.36
N VAL A 573 4.05 -8.08 -38.49
CA VAL A 573 5.15 -7.10 -38.57
C VAL A 573 4.65 -5.77 -39.12
N SER A 574 4.63 -4.76 -38.24
CA SER A 574 4.18 -3.40 -38.56
C SER A 574 5.18 -2.59 -39.39
N ALA A 575 4.71 -1.44 -39.91
CA ALA A 575 5.43 -0.62 -40.88
C ALA A 575 6.91 -0.36 -40.51
N GLY A 576 7.81 -0.77 -41.41
CA GLY A 576 9.26 -0.59 -41.23
C GLY A 576 9.93 -1.56 -40.24
N GLY A 577 9.18 -2.46 -39.58
CA GLY A 577 9.74 -3.49 -38.72
C GLY A 577 10.65 -4.46 -39.49
N ALA A 578 11.76 -4.85 -38.88
CA ALA A 578 12.78 -5.71 -39.50
C ALA A 578 13.33 -6.75 -38.49
N PRO A 579 12.48 -7.69 -38.02
CA PRO A 579 12.92 -8.82 -37.20
C PRO A 579 13.73 -9.83 -38.01
N VAL A 580 14.65 -10.54 -37.36
CA VAL A 580 15.36 -11.69 -37.93
C VAL A 580 14.88 -12.95 -37.21
N LEU A 581 14.31 -13.89 -37.95
CA LEU A 581 13.81 -15.17 -37.44
C LEU A 581 14.65 -16.31 -38.01
N ARG A 582 15.16 -17.19 -37.14
CA ARG A 582 16.02 -18.33 -37.48
C ARG A 582 15.49 -19.64 -36.90
N GLY A 583 15.34 -20.69 -37.71
CA GLY A 583 14.91 -22.00 -37.24
C GLY A 583 13.50 -22.00 -36.61
N CYS A 584 12.70 -20.95 -36.85
CA CYS A 584 11.42 -20.75 -36.18
C CYS A 584 10.33 -21.62 -36.81
N LEU A 585 9.51 -22.24 -35.96
CA LEU A 585 8.36 -23.06 -36.36
C LEU A 585 7.06 -22.29 -36.09
N VAL A 586 6.31 -21.96 -37.14
CA VAL A 586 4.91 -21.55 -37.04
C VAL A 586 4.01 -22.77 -37.30
N ARG A 587 3.01 -23.01 -36.45
CA ARG A 587 2.12 -24.15 -36.66
C ARG A 587 0.73 -24.04 -36.06
N ASP A 588 -0.19 -24.89 -36.57
CA ASP A 588 -1.55 -25.02 -36.05
C ASP A 588 -2.33 -23.67 -36.04
N THR A 589 -2.18 -22.85 -37.10
CA THR A 589 -2.82 -21.51 -37.23
C THR A 589 -3.57 -21.34 -38.56
N GLU A 590 -4.47 -20.35 -38.66
CA GLU A 590 -5.12 -20.04 -39.93
C GLU A 590 -4.18 -19.31 -40.90
N GLU A 591 -3.41 -18.33 -40.42
CA GLU A 591 -2.42 -17.57 -41.19
C GLU A 591 -1.08 -17.55 -40.42
N ASP A 592 0.06 -17.64 -41.13
CA ASP A 592 1.39 -17.66 -40.50
C ASP A 592 2.02 -16.27 -40.34
N VAL A 593 1.98 -15.41 -41.36
CA VAL A 593 2.57 -14.07 -41.29
C VAL A 593 1.80 -13.00 -42.07
N ALA A 594 1.59 -11.83 -41.45
CA ALA A 594 1.15 -10.61 -42.11
C ALA A 594 2.19 -9.49 -42.00
N LEU A 595 2.40 -8.77 -43.10
CA LEU A 595 3.43 -7.74 -43.24
C LEU A 595 2.83 -6.40 -43.69
N GLU A 596 3.00 -5.36 -42.88
CA GLU A 596 2.62 -4.00 -43.25
C GLU A 596 3.59 -3.36 -44.26
N LYS A 597 3.13 -2.29 -44.92
CA LYS A 597 3.88 -1.56 -45.94
C LYS A 597 5.27 -1.13 -45.46
N GLY A 598 6.30 -1.73 -46.04
CA GLY A 598 7.70 -1.40 -45.77
C GLY A 598 8.35 -2.19 -44.64
N ALA A 599 7.65 -3.15 -44.03
CA ALA A 599 8.28 -4.19 -43.21
C ALA A 599 9.34 -4.96 -44.04
N ARG A 600 10.40 -5.41 -43.37
CA ARG A 600 11.54 -6.15 -43.95
C ARG A 600 12.02 -7.26 -43.01
N PRO A 601 11.17 -8.26 -42.68
CA PRO A 601 11.62 -9.40 -41.92
C PRO A 601 12.67 -10.21 -42.70
N VAL A 602 13.54 -10.90 -41.97
CA VAL A 602 14.42 -11.94 -42.50
C VAL A 602 13.95 -13.27 -41.91
N PHE A 603 13.65 -14.24 -42.76
CA PHE A 603 13.38 -15.62 -42.38
C PHE A 603 14.54 -16.49 -42.86
N ASP A 604 15.03 -17.38 -42.00
CA ASP A 604 16.24 -18.18 -42.19
C ASP A 604 15.94 -19.58 -41.61
N ASP A 605 15.80 -20.60 -42.46
CA ASP A 605 15.37 -21.97 -42.08
C ASP A 605 14.05 -22.03 -41.25
N CYS A 606 13.10 -21.13 -41.54
CA CYS A 606 11.79 -21.09 -40.89
C CYS A 606 10.77 -22.02 -41.57
N LEU A 607 9.88 -22.63 -40.77
CA LEU A 607 8.92 -23.63 -41.23
C LEU A 607 7.47 -23.29 -40.83
N SER A 608 6.53 -23.48 -41.76
CA SER A 608 5.08 -23.52 -41.48
C SER A 608 4.59 -24.96 -41.52
N ARG A 609 3.81 -25.38 -40.52
CA ARG A 609 3.23 -26.73 -40.44
C ARG A 609 1.77 -26.68 -39.97
N ASP A 610 0.86 -27.40 -40.61
CA ASP A 610 -0.56 -27.39 -40.24
C ASP A 610 -1.18 -25.96 -40.22
N VAL A 611 -0.75 -25.12 -41.18
CA VAL A 611 -1.24 -23.74 -41.37
C VAL A 611 -2.23 -23.70 -42.53
N GLY A 612 -3.35 -22.98 -42.37
CA GLY A 612 -4.43 -22.89 -43.38
C GLY A 612 -4.04 -22.11 -44.64
N ASN A 613 -3.44 -20.93 -44.46
CA ASN A 613 -2.93 -20.03 -45.50
C ASN A 613 -1.43 -19.78 -45.26
N PRO A 614 -0.54 -20.71 -45.67
CA PRO A 614 0.89 -20.57 -45.46
C PRO A 614 1.50 -19.57 -46.46
N SER A 615 2.14 -18.52 -45.93
CA SER A 615 2.78 -17.43 -46.67
C SER A 615 4.26 -17.23 -46.30
N LEU A 616 4.77 -17.92 -45.27
CA LEU A 616 6.20 -17.92 -44.95
C LEU A 616 7.03 -18.51 -46.11
N PRO A 617 8.19 -17.90 -46.44
CA PRO A 617 9.07 -18.37 -47.51
C PRO A 617 9.84 -19.61 -47.05
N THR A 618 9.27 -20.78 -47.28
CA THR A 618 9.85 -22.09 -46.91
C THR A 618 10.92 -22.53 -47.92
N GLY A 619 12.12 -21.97 -47.77
CA GLY A 619 13.29 -22.36 -48.55
C GLY A 619 14.38 -21.28 -48.60
N ALA A 620 15.60 -21.68 -48.97
CA ALA A 620 16.78 -20.83 -48.92
C ALA A 620 16.92 -19.84 -50.11
N ASP A 621 15.94 -18.97 -50.32
CA ASP A 621 16.16 -17.73 -51.09
C ASP A 621 15.33 -16.54 -50.55
N ARG A 622 15.70 -15.32 -50.94
CA ARG A 622 15.56 -14.12 -50.09
C ARG A 622 14.35 -13.24 -50.40
N SER A 623 13.79 -12.69 -49.32
CA SER A 623 13.01 -11.43 -49.30
C SER A 623 11.74 -11.40 -50.14
N LEU A 624 10.60 -11.75 -49.52
CA LEU A 624 9.26 -11.47 -50.06
C LEU A 624 9.10 -9.96 -50.39
N ALA A 625 8.66 -9.68 -51.62
CA ALA A 625 8.20 -8.36 -52.02
C ALA A 625 6.66 -8.33 -51.97
N ALA A 626 6.08 -7.22 -51.49
CA ALA A 626 4.65 -7.15 -51.19
C ALA A 626 3.78 -7.29 -52.45
N ALA A 627 2.94 -8.33 -52.48
CA ALA A 627 1.76 -8.40 -53.35
C ALA A 627 0.64 -7.50 -52.80
N GLY A 628 -0.23 -6.99 -53.68
CA GLY A 628 -1.17 -5.91 -53.33
C GLY A 628 -2.65 -6.31 -53.34
N GLY A 629 -3.33 -6.04 -52.23
CA GLY A 629 -4.80 -6.01 -52.10
C GLY A 629 -5.44 -7.32 -51.62
N PRO A 630 -6.75 -7.31 -51.27
CA PRO A 630 -7.65 -6.15 -51.18
C PRO A 630 -7.72 -5.56 -49.74
N GLY A 631 -8.42 -4.42 -49.57
CA GLY A 631 -8.64 -3.85 -48.25
C GLY A 631 -9.83 -4.48 -47.52
N GLY A 632 -9.59 -5.07 -46.35
CA GLY A 632 -10.60 -5.44 -45.36
C GLY A 632 -10.38 -4.64 -44.08
N ASP A 633 -11.43 -4.01 -43.54
CA ASP A 633 -11.32 -2.98 -42.49
C ASP A 633 -11.65 -3.54 -41.08
N PRO A 634 -10.68 -3.62 -40.14
CA PRO A 634 -10.93 -4.00 -38.76
C PRO A 634 -11.46 -2.79 -37.98
N ARG A 635 -12.79 -2.73 -37.86
CA ARG A 635 -13.59 -1.62 -37.30
C ARG A 635 -12.94 -0.90 -36.11
N SER A 636 -12.64 0.38 -36.30
CA SER A 636 -12.37 1.34 -35.23
C SER A 636 -13.61 1.55 -34.34
N THR A 637 -13.40 1.88 -33.06
CA THR A 637 -14.47 2.27 -32.12
C THR A 637 -14.88 3.75 -32.23
N ALA A 638 -14.25 4.52 -33.12
CA ALA A 638 -14.69 5.89 -33.43
C ALA A 638 -16.07 5.88 -34.10
N ARG A 639 -17.07 6.51 -33.46
CA ARG A 639 -18.42 6.66 -34.03
C ARG A 639 -18.48 7.83 -35.01
N GLU A 640 -18.06 7.59 -36.23
CA GLU A 640 -18.46 8.44 -37.36
C GLU A 640 -20.00 8.43 -37.50
N THR A 641 -20.59 9.52 -37.97
CA THR A 641 -22.03 9.62 -38.23
C THR A 641 -22.22 10.39 -39.52
N GLU A 642 -22.95 9.81 -40.46
CA GLU A 642 -23.27 10.46 -41.72
C GLU A 642 -24.10 11.74 -41.47
N ALA A 643 -23.79 12.79 -42.24
CA ALA A 643 -24.59 14.00 -42.25
C ALA A 643 -25.77 13.85 -43.23
N PRO A 644 -27.01 14.16 -42.83
CA PRO A 644 -28.15 14.21 -43.75
C PRO A 644 -28.00 15.37 -44.75
N PRO A 645 -28.73 15.35 -45.89
CA PRO A 645 -28.53 16.29 -46.99
C PRO A 645 -29.14 17.68 -46.74
N GLU A 646 -28.33 18.72 -46.99
CA GLU A 646 -28.71 20.14 -47.17
C GLU A 646 -29.77 20.70 -46.19
N ASP A 647 -29.57 20.52 -44.89
CA ASP A 647 -30.25 21.36 -43.87
C ASP A 647 -29.95 22.85 -44.10
N THR A 648 -30.94 23.75 -44.04
CA THR A 648 -30.65 25.20 -44.09
C THR A 648 -30.10 25.70 -42.74
N ILE A 649 -29.34 26.80 -42.76
CA ILE A 649 -28.81 27.39 -41.52
C ILE A 649 -29.95 27.80 -40.58
N GLU A 650 -31.08 28.25 -41.14
CA GLU A 650 -32.27 28.64 -40.41
C GLU A 650 -32.97 27.44 -39.74
N ASP A 651 -33.01 26.26 -40.38
CA ASP A 651 -33.52 25.02 -39.77
C ASP A 651 -32.60 24.54 -38.64
N LEU A 652 -31.28 24.57 -38.85
CA LEU A 652 -30.28 24.18 -37.85
C LEU A 652 -30.27 25.09 -36.61
N LEU A 653 -30.59 26.37 -36.79
CA LEU A 653 -30.78 27.31 -35.68
C LEU A 653 -32.10 27.03 -34.93
N ALA A 654 -33.17 26.63 -35.63
CA ALA A 654 -34.40 26.18 -34.98
C ALA A 654 -34.21 24.86 -34.19
N GLU A 655 -33.41 23.92 -34.71
CA GLU A 655 -33.03 22.69 -34.00
C GLU A 655 -32.21 23.00 -32.73
N LEU A 656 -31.30 23.97 -32.80
CA LEU A 656 -30.53 24.46 -31.65
C LEU A 656 -31.42 25.15 -30.61
N ASP A 657 -32.33 26.05 -31.04
CA ASP A 657 -33.24 26.77 -30.14
C ASP A 657 -34.26 25.82 -29.48
N GLY A 658 -34.63 24.73 -30.16
CA GLY A 658 -35.52 23.67 -29.67
C GLY A 658 -34.92 22.73 -28.63
N LEU A 659 -33.61 22.76 -28.37
CA LEU A 659 -33.00 22.00 -27.27
C LEU A 659 -33.50 22.53 -25.91
N ALA A 660 -33.78 21.63 -24.97
CA ALA A 660 -34.13 22.01 -23.59
C ALA A 660 -32.97 22.79 -22.93
N GLY A 661 -33.32 23.90 -22.25
CA GLY A 661 -32.38 24.78 -21.56
C GLY A 661 -31.30 25.39 -22.47
N LEU A 662 -30.07 25.49 -21.93
CA LEU A 662 -28.86 25.94 -22.63
C LEU A 662 -28.88 27.37 -23.22
N ASP A 663 -29.76 28.27 -22.73
CA ASP A 663 -29.94 29.63 -23.26
C ASP A 663 -28.63 30.41 -23.50
N ARG A 664 -27.68 30.32 -22.56
CA ARG A 664 -26.34 30.92 -22.68
C ARG A 664 -25.56 30.37 -23.87
N VAL A 665 -25.55 29.04 -24.03
CA VAL A 665 -24.86 28.35 -25.14
C VAL A 665 -25.56 28.67 -26.46
N LYS A 666 -26.89 28.75 -26.51
CA LYS A 666 -27.65 29.20 -27.69
C LYS A 666 -27.24 30.62 -28.12
N GLN A 667 -27.14 31.55 -27.15
CA GLN A 667 -26.70 32.93 -27.40
C GLN A 667 -25.24 33.00 -27.89
N ASP A 668 -24.32 32.25 -27.27
CA ASP A 668 -22.91 32.20 -27.67
C ASP A 668 -22.73 31.57 -29.06
N VAL A 669 -23.42 30.47 -29.37
CA VAL A 669 -23.40 29.83 -30.69
C VAL A 669 -24.03 30.74 -31.74
N SER A 670 -25.18 31.35 -31.47
CA SER A 670 -25.79 32.35 -32.36
C SER A 670 -24.84 33.52 -32.66
N SER A 671 -24.04 33.94 -31.67
CA SER A 671 -23.02 34.98 -31.81
C SER A 671 -21.80 34.52 -32.61
N LEU A 672 -21.37 33.27 -32.44
CA LEU A 672 -20.36 32.63 -33.29
C LEU A 672 -20.82 32.54 -34.75
N VAL A 673 -22.06 32.13 -35.02
CA VAL A 673 -22.63 32.03 -36.38
C VAL A 673 -22.68 33.40 -37.07
N LYS A 674 -23.07 34.46 -36.35
CA LYS A 674 -23.05 35.84 -36.87
C LYS A 674 -21.64 36.30 -37.23
N LEU A 675 -20.65 35.98 -36.39
CA LEU A 675 -19.23 36.27 -36.64
C LEU A 675 -18.69 35.49 -37.85
N MET A 676 -19.05 34.21 -37.96
CA MET A 676 -18.62 33.32 -39.05
C MET A 676 -19.26 33.69 -40.41
N ARG A 677 -20.55 34.06 -40.43
CA ARG A 677 -21.20 34.68 -41.60
C ARG A 677 -20.48 35.96 -42.05
N MET A 678 -19.92 36.75 -41.11
CA MET A 678 -19.11 37.93 -41.43
C MET A 678 -17.70 37.58 -41.95
N VAL A 679 -17.06 36.52 -41.43
CA VAL A 679 -15.77 36.03 -41.96
C VAL A 679 -15.95 35.58 -43.42
N ARG A 680 -16.93 34.71 -43.68
CA ARG A 680 -17.22 34.21 -45.03
C ARG A 680 -17.49 35.33 -46.04
N ARG A 681 -18.32 36.31 -45.66
CA ARG A 681 -18.62 37.46 -46.51
C ARG A 681 -17.41 38.35 -46.83
N ARG A 682 -16.31 38.29 -46.05
CA ARG A 682 -15.04 38.95 -46.39
C ARG A 682 -14.25 38.14 -47.41
N GLU A 683 -14.18 36.83 -47.24
CA GLU A 683 -13.51 35.90 -48.17
C GLU A 683 -14.13 36.00 -49.57
N GLU A 684 -15.46 36.03 -49.65
CA GLU A 684 -16.23 36.22 -50.89
C GLU A 684 -16.00 37.59 -51.56
N MET A 685 -15.56 38.59 -50.80
CA MET A 685 -15.15 39.91 -51.30
C MET A 685 -13.65 40.01 -51.60
N GLY A 686 -12.89 38.91 -51.49
CA GLY A 686 -11.44 38.90 -51.64
C GLY A 686 -10.68 39.64 -50.54
N LEU A 687 -11.35 39.96 -49.43
CA LEU A 687 -10.77 40.65 -48.28
C LEU A 687 -10.20 39.63 -47.29
N ALA A 688 -8.98 39.87 -46.81
CA ALA A 688 -8.36 39.01 -45.80
C ALA A 688 -9.29 38.80 -44.58
N PRO A 689 -9.59 37.55 -44.18
CA PRO A 689 -10.35 37.29 -42.97
C PRO A 689 -9.55 37.71 -41.73
N PRO A 690 -10.23 38.11 -40.62
CA PRO A 690 -9.55 38.35 -39.36
C PRO A 690 -8.93 37.05 -38.81
N PRO A 691 -7.77 37.11 -38.12
CA PRO A 691 -7.11 35.92 -37.56
C PRO A 691 -7.86 35.41 -36.33
N LEU A 692 -8.95 34.69 -36.57
CA LEU A 692 -9.80 34.09 -35.56
C LEU A 692 -9.60 32.57 -35.55
N SER A 693 -9.22 32.01 -34.40
CA SER A 693 -9.35 30.57 -34.20
C SER A 693 -10.82 30.14 -34.29
N ARG A 694 -11.06 29.02 -34.94
CA ARG A 694 -12.37 28.35 -35.01
C ARG A 694 -12.57 27.32 -33.89
N HIS A 695 -11.52 27.04 -33.10
CA HIS A 695 -11.50 25.99 -32.08
C HIS A 695 -12.09 26.44 -30.74
N LEU A 696 -12.79 25.54 -30.05
CA LEU A 696 -13.59 25.86 -28.85
C LEU A 696 -13.28 24.94 -27.66
N VAL A 697 -13.47 25.46 -26.45
CA VAL A 697 -13.45 24.70 -25.19
C VAL A 697 -14.87 24.55 -24.67
N PHE A 698 -15.34 23.33 -24.40
CA PHE A 698 -16.68 23.07 -23.86
C PHE A 698 -16.59 22.61 -22.40
N THR A 699 -16.98 23.48 -21.47
CA THR A 699 -16.85 23.24 -20.03
C THR A 699 -18.20 22.95 -19.38
N GLY A 700 -18.29 21.91 -18.54
CA GLY A 700 -19.51 21.58 -17.79
C GLY A 700 -19.57 20.11 -17.37
N ASN A 701 -20.51 19.78 -16.48
CA ASN A 701 -20.72 18.42 -15.97
C ASN A 701 -21.12 17.41 -17.08
N PRO A 702 -21.07 16.08 -16.81
CA PRO A 702 -21.58 15.08 -17.74
C PRO A 702 -23.06 15.29 -18.07
N GLY A 703 -23.45 14.99 -19.32
CA GLY A 703 -24.86 15.02 -19.74
C GLY A 703 -25.50 16.39 -19.97
N THR A 704 -24.76 17.50 -19.88
CA THR A 704 -25.23 18.88 -20.18
C THR A 704 -25.31 19.21 -21.68
N GLY A 705 -25.47 18.23 -22.56
CA GLY A 705 -25.67 18.47 -24.00
C GLY A 705 -24.43 18.83 -24.85
N LYS A 706 -23.22 18.92 -24.26
CA LYS A 706 -21.94 19.26 -24.94
C LYS A 706 -21.79 18.63 -26.34
N THR A 707 -21.91 17.32 -26.45
CA THR A 707 -21.74 16.57 -27.70
C THR A 707 -22.83 16.87 -28.74
N THR A 708 -24.07 17.06 -28.30
CA THR A 708 -25.19 17.46 -29.16
C THR A 708 -24.95 18.82 -29.80
N VAL A 709 -24.48 19.80 -29.01
CA VAL A 709 -24.15 21.14 -29.52
C VAL A 709 -22.92 21.12 -30.42
N ALA A 710 -21.92 20.26 -30.15
CA ALA A 710 -20.77 20.09 -31.05
C ALA A 710 -21.18 19.57 -32.44
N ARG A 711 -22.15 18.63 -32.47
CA ARG A 711 -22.73 18.06 -33.69
C ARG A 711 -23.52 19.10 -34.50
N LEU A 712 -24.36 19.89 -33.84
CA LEU A 712 -25.08 21.02 -34.44
C LEU A 712 -24.11 22.07 -34.99
N TYR A 713 -23.07 22.43 -34.22
CA TYR A 713 -22.09 23.43 -34.63
C TYR A 713 -21.33 23.02 -35.90
N GLY A 714 -21.03 21.72 -36.07
CA GLY A 714 -20.49 21.16 -37.30
C GLY A 714 -21.40 21.37 -38.51
N ARG A 715 -22.66 20.91 -38.44
CA ARG A 715 -23.69 21.11 -39.49
C ARG A 715 -23.85 22.59 -39.84
N ILE A 716 -23.92 23.48 -38.84
CA ILE A 716 -24.08 24.93 -39.06
C ILE A 716 -22.85 25.53 -39.77
N LEU A 717 -21.63 25.14 -39.43
CA LEU A 717 -20.44 25.62 -40.13
C LEU A 717 -20.33 25.13 -41.58
N ALA A 718 -20.82 23.93 -41.87
CA ALA A 718 -20.94 23.43 -43.24
C ALA A 718 -22.01 24.20 -44.04
N ALA A 719 -23.19 24.44 -43.46
CA ALA A 719 -24.25 25.23 -44.08
C ALA A 719 -23.85 26.73 -44.29
N VAL A 720 -22.93 27.27 -43.47
CA VAL A 720 -22.28 28.59 -43.67
C VAL A 720 -21.13 28.54 -44.70
N GLY A 721 -20.77 27.36 -45.21
CA GLY A 721 -19.73 27.17 -46.23
C GLY A 721 -18.29 27.24 -45.73
N LEU A 722 -18.07 27.10 -44.42
CA LEU A 722 -16.75 27.15 -43.75
C LEU A 722 -16.16 25.77 -43.42
N LEU A 723 -16.93 24.71 -43.60
CA LEU A 723 -16.51 23.30 -43.54
C LEU A 723 -17.11 22.56 -44.74
N GLU A 724 -16.47 21.47 -45.18
CA GLU A 724 -16.90 20.70 -46.36
C GLU A 724 -18.15 19.85 -46.09
N ARG A 725 -18.31 19.32 -44.87
CA ARG A 725 -19.33 18.30 -44.51
C ARG A 725 -19.98 18.52 -43.14
N GLY A 726 -19.24 19.06 -42.16
CA GLY A 726 -19.76 19.36 -40.83
C GLY A 726 -20.02 18.14 -39.94
N HIS A 727 -19.55 16.95 -40.32
CA HIS A 727 -19.69 15.72 -39.53
C HIS A 727 -18.88 15.79 -38.22
N LEU A 728 -19.29 15.00 -37.22
CA LEU A 728 -18.64 14.95 -35.91
C LEU A 728 -17.85 13.65 -35.75
N VAL A 729 -16.57 13.76 -35.40
CA VAL A 729 -15.71 12.65 -34.96
C VAL A 729 -15.53 12.79 -33.45
N GLU A 730 -16.12 11.87 -32.68
CA GLU A 730 -16.01 11.83 -31.21
C GLU A 730 -14.80 10.99 -30.78
N ALA A 731 -14.05 11.51 -29.80
CA ALA A 731 -12.76 10.98 -29.35
C ALA A 731 -12.58 11.14 -27.83
N ASP A 732 -11.77 10.25 -27.25
CA ASP A 732 -11.27 10.36 -25.87
C ASP A 732 -9.73 10.15 -25.84
N ARG A 733 -9.13 10.07 -24.64
CA ARG A 733 -7.70 9.74 -24.50
C ARG A 733 -7.32 8.39 -25.12
N SER A 734 -8.19 7.38 -25.07
CA SER A 734 -7.94 6.07 -25.66
C SER A 734 -8.00 6.07 -27.19
N ALA A 735 -8.79 6.97 -27.79
CA ALA A 735 -8.86 7.17 -29.23
C ALA A 735 -7.61 7.90 -29.77
N LEU A 736 -7.04 8.83 -28.99
CA LEU A 736 -5.87 9.63 -29.39
C LEU A 736 -4.54 8.94 -29.09
N VAL A 737 -4.36 8.40 -27.88
CA VAL A 737 -3.08 7.87 -27.39
C VAL A 737 -2.89 6.41 -27.81
N GLY A 738 -1.69 6.05 -28.24
CA GLY A 738 -1.31 4.66 -28.54
C GLY A 738 -1.14 3.81 -27.28
N GLU A 739 -1.39 2.51 -27.39
CA GLU A 739 -1.03 1.53 -26.34
C GLU A 739 0.49 1.31 -26.26
N TYR A 740 1.20 1.65 -27.34
CA TYR A 740 2.64 1.52 -27.51
C TYR A 740 3.22 2.83 -28.06
N VAL A 741 4.48 3.12 -27.73
CA VAL A 741 5.16 4.38 -28.10
C VAL A 741 5.20 4.56 -29.61
N GLY A 742 5.07 5.78 -30.11
CA GLY A 742 5.11 6.07 -31.55
C GLY A 742 3.87 5.62 -32.34
N HIS A 743 2.94 4.85 -31.76
CA HIS A 743 1.61 4.66 -32.34
C HIS A 743 0.73 5.91 -32.13
N THR A 744 1.04 6.77 -31.16
CA THR A 744 0.23 7.94 -30.79
C THR A 744 0.17 8.99 -31.91
N GLY A 745 1.31 9.47 -32.41
CA GLY A 745 1.35 10.43 -33.53
C GLY A 745 0.55 9.95 -34.75
N PRO A 746 0.77 8.73 -35.28
CA PRO A 746 -0.05 8.15 -36.34
C PRO A 746 -1.54 8.02 -36.00
N LYS A 747 -1.89 7.62 -34.77
CA LYS A 747 -3.28 7.44 -34.32
C LYS A 747 -4.03 8.77 -34.20
N THR A 748 -3.44 9.76 -33.52
CA THR A 748 -3.90 11.16 -33.51
C THR A 748 -4.04 11.72 -34.92
N THR A 749 -3.08 11.44 -35.81
CA THR A 749 -3.12 11.92 -37.21
C THR A 749 -4.26 11.28 -38.00
N ARG A 750 -4.49 9.96 -37.89
CA ARG A 750 -5.63 9.28 -38.55
C ARG A 750 -6.96 9.87 -38.09
N LEU A 751 -7.14 10.02 -36.77
CA LEU A 751 -8.36 10.55 -36.17
C LEU A 751 -8.62 12.02 -36.57
N PHE A 752 -7.58 12.83 -36.68
CA PHE A 752 -7.68 14.19 -37.19
C PHE A 752 -7.99 14.23 -38.71
N GLN A 753 -7.41 13.32 -39.51
CA GLN A 753 -7.74 13.22 -40.95
C GLN A 753 -9.17 12.75 -41.18
N GLN A 754 -9.73 11.87 -40.33
CA GLN A 754 -11.15 11.50 -40.35
C GLN A 754 -12.07 12.72 -40.08
N ALA A 755 -11.63 13.68 -39.28
CA ALA A 755 -12.37 14.90 -38.99
C ALA A 755 -12.23 16.02 -40.05
N ARG A 756 -11.51 15.81 -41.16
CA ARG A 756 -11.33 16.85 -42.20
C ARG A 756 -12.62 17.13 -42.97
N GLY A 757 -12.94 18.41 -43.08
CA GLY A 757 -14.25 18.88 -43.52
C GLY A 757 -15.29 18.92 -42.40
N GLY A 758 -14.92 18.64 -41.14
CA GLY A 758 -15.83 18.48 -40.02
C GLY A 758 -15.25 18.92 -38.67
N VAL A 759 -15.73 18.28 -37.60
CA VAL A 759 -15.44 18.62 -36.19
C VAL A 759 -14.79 17.44 -35.47
N LEU A 760 -13.64 17.67 -34.83
CA LEU A 760 -13.00 16.71 -33.92
C LEU A 760 -13.36 17.07 -32.47
N PHE A 761 -14.19 16.26 -31.82
CA PHE A 761 -14.59 16.47 -30.43
C PHE A 761 -13.85 15.53 -29.49
N ILE A 762 -13.04 16.10 -28.59
CA ILE A 762 -12.22 15.36 -27.63
C ILE A 762 -12.81 15.54 -26.23
N ASP A 763 -13.45 14.51 -25.69
CA ASP A 763 -13.96 14.55 -24.31
C ASP A 763 -12.86 14.24 -23.28
N GLU A 764 -13.06 14.78 -22.08
CA GLU A 764 -12.09 14.77 -20.97
C GLU A 764 -10.64 15.09 -21.39
N ALA A 765 -10.46 16.08 -22.26
CA ALA A 765 -9.16 16.37 -22.89
C ALA A 765 -8.02 16.69 -21.87
N TYR A 766 -8.39 17.18 -20.69
CA TYR A 766 -7.49 17.36 -19.55
C TYR A 766 -6.76 16.07 -19.11
N SER A 767 -7.32 14.89 -19.37
CA SER A 767 -6.70 13.60 -19.09
C SER A 767 -5.40 13.36 -19.87
N LEU A 768 -5.15 14.11 -20.95
CA LEU A 768 -3.90 14.06 -21.72
C LEU A 768 -2.71 14.62 -20.92
N THR A 769 -2.93 15.54 -19.97
CA THR A 769 -1.85 16.26 -19.25
C THR A 769 -1.67 15.85 -17.78
N GLN A 770 -2.64 15.19 -17.15
CA GLN A 770 -2.69 14.99 -15.69
C GLN A 770 -1.72 13.93 -15.10
N TYR A 771 -0.85 13.31 -15.91
CA TYR A 771 0.10 12.28 -15.46
C TYR A 771 1.57 12.66 -15.68
N ALA A 772 1.96 13.79 -15.08
CA ALA A 772 3.35 14.26 -15.03
C ALA A 772 4.21 13.35 -14.14
N GLY A 773 4.61 12.19 -14.68
CA GLY A 773 5.45 11.21 -13.98
C GLY A 773 5.54 9.82 -14.61
N SER A 774 4.71 9.48 -15.63
CA SER A 774 4.72 8.11 -16.18
C SER A 774 4.40 7.93 -17.68
N ASN A 775 4.07 8.97 -18.46
CA ASN A 775 3.69 8.80 -19.87
C ASN A 775 4.00 10.03 -20.75
N ASP A 776 5.02 9.97 -21.61
CA ASP A 776 5.29 10.99 -22.64
C ASP A 776 4.19 11.08 -23.72
N PHE A 777 3.46 9.99 -23.94
CA PHE A 777 2.54 9.83 -25.08
C PHE A 777 1.35 10.81 -25.04
N GLY A 778 0.97 11.30 -23.85
CA GLY A 778 -0.02 12.37 -23.73
C GLY A 778 0.47 13.69 -24.35
N GLN A 779 1.75 13.99 -24.21
CA GLN A 779 2.38 15.17 -24.82
C GLN A 779 2.64 14.94 -26.32
N GLU A 780 2.96 13.72 -26.75
CA GLU A 780 3.05 13.35 -28.18
C GLU A 780 1.72 13.63 -28.92
N ALA A 781 0.59 13.24 -28.33
CA ALA A 781 -0.75 13.53 -28.85
C ALA A 781 -1.00 15.05 -28.93
N ILE A 782 -0.71 15.79 -27.87
CA ILE A 782 -0.89 17.26 -27.82
C ILE A 782 -0.01 17.95 -28.87
N ALA A 783 1.26 17.60 -29.00
CA ALA A 783 2.17 18.18 -29.98
C ALA A 783 1.73 17.89 -31.42
N THR A 784 1.28 16.66 -31.69
CA THR A 784 0.74 16.26 -33.00
C THR A 784 -0.53 17.06 -33.33
N LEU A 785 -1.47 17.15 -32.38
CA LEU A 785 -2.71 17.90 -32.52
C LEU A 785 -2.45 19.40 -32.74
N LEU A 786 -1.56 20.02 -31.95
CA LEU A 786 -1.20 21.44 -32.05
C LEU A 786 -0.59 21.81 -33.42
N LYS A 787 0.15 20.88 -34.03
CA LYS A 787 0.68 21.05 -35.39
C LYS A 787 -0.43 20.95 -36.43
N LEU A 788 -1.24 19.90 -36.39
CA LEU A 788 -2.34 19.68 -37.34
C LEU A 788 -3.38 20.81 -37.28
N MET A 789 -3.61 21.40 -36.10
CA MET A 789 -4.44 22.60 -35.92
C MET A 789 -3.86 23.88 -36.56
N GLU A 790 -2.57 23.95 -36.90
CA GLU A 790 -2.01 25.04 -37.71
C GLU A 790 -2.14 24.71 -39.20
N ASP A 791 -1.63 23.53 -39.58
CA ASP A 791 -1.53 23.06 -40.97
C ASP A 791 -2.91 22.94 -41.65
N HIS A 792 -3.97 22.68 -40.86
CA HIS A 792 -5.35 22.43 -41.33
C HIS A 792 -6.41 23.28 -40.61
N ARG A 793 -6.04 24.47 -40.09
CA ARG A 793 -6.93 25.35 -39.30
C ARG A 793 -8.25 25.75 -39.98
N ASP A 794 -8.29 25.70 -41.30
CA ASP A 794 -9.43 26.06 -42.14
C ASP A 794 -10.23 24.81 -42.60
N ASP A 795 -9.67 23.60 -42.45
CA ASP A 795 -10.29 22.30 -42.80
C ASP A 795 -11.03 21.62 -41.62
N VAL A 796 -10.61 21.88 -40.37
CA VAL A 796 -11.02 21.12 -39.17
C VAL A 796 -11.33 22.06 -38.00
N VAL A 797 -12.45 21.83 -37.32
CA VAL A 797 -12.73 22.45 -36.02
C VAL A 797 -12.50 21.44 -34.89
N VAL A 798 -11.41 21.60 -34.15
CA VAL A 798 -11.21 20.89 -32.88
C VAL A 798 -12.03 21.54 -31.76
N ILE A 799 -12.75 20.72 -31.00
CA ILE A 799 -13.45 21.09 -29.77
C ILE A 799 -12.92 20.19 -28.64
N VAL A 800 -12.49 20.78 -27.53
CA VAL A 800 -12.02 20.05 -26.35
C VAL A 800 -12.99 20.22 -25.19
N ALA A 801 -13.39 19.13 -24.53
CA ALA A 801 -14.41 19.13 -23.50
C ALA A 801 -13.92 18.59 -22.14
N GLY A 802 -14.59 19.01 -21.07
CA GLY A 802 -14.34 18.52 -19.71
C GLY A 802 -14.93 19.40 -18.60
N TYR A 803 -14.48 19.18 -17.37
CA TYR A 803 -14.82 20.01 -16.22
C TYR A 803 -14.10 21.37 -16.27
N LEU A 804 -14.72 22.42 -15.73
CA LEU A 804 -14.26 23.81 -15.89
C LEU A 804 -12.82 24.05 -15.41
N LYS A 805 -12.50 23.67 -14.16
CA LYS A 805 -11.18 23.95 -13.56
C LYS A 805 -10.08 23.14 -14.23
N GLU A 806 -10.40 21.90 -14.58
CA GLU A 806 -9.51 20.93 -15.23
C GLU A 806 -9.18 21.36 -16.66
N MET A 807 -10.16 21.90 -17.39
CA MET A 807 -9.95 22.49 -18.71
C MET A 807 -9.19 23.82 -18.65
N GLU A 808 -9.40 24.67 -17.65
CA GLU A 808 -8.54 25.84 -17.43
C GLU A 808 -7.07 25.47 -17.18
N VAL A 809 -6.80 24.36 -16.49
CA VAL A 809 -5.44 23.84 -16.27
C VAL A 809 -4.89 23.24 -17.57
N PHE A 810 -5.69 22.48 -18.33
CA PHE A 810 -5.31 21.95 -19.63
C PHE A 810 -4.89 23.05 -20.62
N VAL A 811 -5.73 24.08 -20.81
CA VAL A 811 -5.42 25.19 -21.75
C VAL A 811 -4.18 25.97 -21.29
N ARG A 812 -3.97 26.12 -19.97
CA ARG A 812 -2.77 26.78 -19.41
C ARG A 812 -1.50 25.92 -19.42
N SER A 813 -1.61 24.61 -19.62
CA SER A 813 -0.46 23.68 -19.57
C SER A 813 0.53 23.83 -20.73
N ASN A 814 0.09 24.39 -21.87
CA ASN A 814 0.92 24.59 -23.05
C ASN A 814 0.54 25.92 -23.74
N PRO A 815 1.48 26.85 -24.00
CA PRO A 815 1.19 28.11 -24.68
C PRO A 815 0.53 27.95 -26.06
N GLY A 816 0.79 26.85 -26.76
CA GLY A 816 0.13 26.52 -28.02
C GLY A 816 -1.35 26.19 -27.86
N LEU A 817 -1.76 25.56 -26.75
CA LEU A 817 -3.18 25.33 -26.45
C LEU A 817 -3.87 26.67 -26.19
N ALA A 818 -3.27 27.52 -25.34
CA ALA A 818 -3.80 28.85 -25.04
C ALA A 818 -3.92 29.77 -26.27
N SER A 819 -3.02 29.65 -27.27
CA SER A 819 -3.12 30.46 -28.50
C SER A 819 -4.25 30.02 -29.44
N ARG A 820 -4.59 28.72 -29.44
CA ARG A 820 -5.60 28.11 -30.32
C ARG A 820 -6.98 28.04 -29.68
N PHE A 821 -7.08 27.80 -28.38
CA PHE A 821 -8.33 27.67 -27.65
C PHE A 821 -8.69 28.98 -26.93
N ASN A 822 -9.06 30.00 -27.72
CA ASN A 822 -9.31 31.37 -27.23
C ASN A 822 -10.77 31.65 -26.82
N ARG A 823 -11.66 30.65 -26.88
CA ARG A 823 -13.09 30.75 -26.51
C ARG A 823 -13.54 29.52 -25.74
N THR A 824 -14.29 29.76 -24.67
CA THR A 824 -14.87 28.71 -23.82
C THR A 824 -16.38 28.90 -23.75
N LEU A 825 -17.15 27.83 -24.02
CA LEU A 825 -18.59 27.76 -23.79
C LEU A 825 -18.83 27.04 -22.46
N LEU A 826 -19.68 27.62 -21.61
CA LEU A 826 -20.08 27.03 -20.33
C LEU A 826 -21.47 26.37 -20.46
N PHE A 827 -21.49 25.06 -20.22
CA PHE A 827 -22.69 24.24 -20.18
C PHE A 827 -23.08 24.02 -18.72
N GLU A 828 -24.03 24.82 -18.27
CA GLU A 828 -24.56 24.85 -16.91
C GLU A 828 -25.47 23.63 -16.63
N ASP A 829 -25.71 23.29 -15.36
CA ASP A 829 -26.51 22.11 -14.97
C ASP A 829 -28.02 22.37 -15.15
N TYR A 830 -28.73 21.42 -15.76
CA TYR A 830 -30.15 21.57 -16.10
C TYR A 830 -31.04 21.75 -14.87
N GLY A 831 -31.91 22.77 -14.88
CA GLY A 831 -32.98 22.94 -13.90
C GLY A 831 -33.93 21.74 -13.87
N SER A 832 -34.59 21.49 -12.74
CA SER A 832 -35.40 20.27 -12.55
C SER A 832 -36.57 20.18 -13.53
N ALA A 833 -37.15 21.32 -13.92
CA ALA A 833 -38.14 21.41 -14.99
C ALA A 833 -37.57 21.06 -16.39
N GLU A 834 -36.30 21.37 -16.65
CA GLU A 834 -35.61 21.03 -17.90
C GLU A 834 -35.27 19.53 -17.95
N LEU A 835 -34.88 18.94 -16.81
CA LEU A 835 -34.69 17.49 -16.67
C LEU A 835 -36.01 16.71 -16.87
N VAL A 836 -37.13 17.22 -16.34
CA VAL A 836 -38.48 16.68 -16.64
C VAL A 836 -38.79 16.79 -18.13
N SER A 837 -38.53 17.94 -18.77
CA SER A 837 -38.74 18.13 -20.21
C SER A 837 -37.92 17.17 -21.08
N ILE A 838 -36.69 16.81 -20.66
CA ILE A 838 -35.88 15.78 -21.33
C ILE A 838 -36.53 14.40 -21.22
N VAL A 839 -37.08 14.03 -20.05
CA VAL A 839 -37.80 12.75 -19.87
C VAL A 839 -39.10 12.73 -20.67
N GLU A 840 -39.85 13.83 -20.73
CA GLU A 840 -41.05 13.97 -21.57
C GLU A 840 -40.74 13.81 -23.06
N HIS A 841 -39.65 14.42 -23.53
CA HIS A 841 -39.23 14.29 -24.93
C HIS A 841 -38.85 12.84 -25.28
N GLN A 842 -38.18 12.12 -24.37
CA GLN A 842 -37.89 10.69 -24.55
C GLN A 842 -39.15 9.83 -24.50
N ALA A 843 -40.08 10.12 -23.58
CA ALA A 843 -41.36 9.42 -23.51
C ALA A 843 -42.11 9.53 -24.84
N ALA A 844 -42.27 10.76 -25.36
CA ALA A 844 -42.92 11.01 -26.65
C ALA A 844 -42.21 10.30 -27.84
N GLN A 845 -40.88 10.31 -27.88
CA GLN A 845 -40.09 9.57 -28.88
C GLN A 845 -40.34 8.05 -28.86
N HIS A 846 -40.69 7.50 -27.70
CA HIS A 846 -40.94 6.07 -27.50
C HIS A 846 -42.43 5.72 -27.33
N GLN A 847 -43.35 6.64 -27.67
CA GLN A 847 -44.81 6.46 -27.56
C GLN A 847 -45.32 6.23 -26.12
N TYR A 848 -44.60 6.75 -25.13
CA TYR A 848 -45.05 6.83 -23.74
C TYR A 848 -45.58 8.24 -23.40
N GLU A 849 -46.57 8.30 -22.53
CA GLU A 849 -47.08 9.53 -21.92
C GLU A 849 -46.84 9.51 -20.41
N LEU A 850 -46.45 10.64 -19.83
CA LEU A 850 -46.32 10.80 -18.38
C LEU A 850 -47.64 11.29 -17.79
N ALA A 851 -48.16 10.57 -16.80
CA ALA A 851 -49.32 11.02 -16.05
C ALA A 851 -49.01 12.36 -15.32
N PRO A 852 -49.99 13.26 -15.12
CA PRO A 852 -49.74 14.58 -14.52
C PRO A 852 -49.12 14.55 -13.13
N ASP A 853 -49.48 13.54 -12.33
CA ASP A 853 -48.91 13.24 -11.01
C ASP A 853 -47.49 12.64 -11.12
N ALA A 854 -47.23 11.82 -12.14
CA ALA A 854 -45.89 11.30 -12.44
C ALA A 854 -44.93 12.46 -12.78
N ARG A 855 -45.40 13.45 -13.55
CA ARG A 855 -44.64 14.67 -13.88
C ARG A 855 -44.26 15.48 -12.62
N GLU A 856 -45.18 15.65 -11.68
CA GLU A 856 -44.91 16.35 -10.41
C GLU A 856 -43.94 15.56 -9.51
N ALA A 857 -44.17 14.26 -9.36
CA ALA A 857 -43.27 13.38 -8.60
C ALA A 857 -41.86 13.32 -9.20
N LEU A 858 -41.74 13.39 -10.53
CA LEU A 858 -40.47 13.42 -11.26
C LEU A 858 -39.71 14.74 -11.02
N ALA A 859 -40.41 15.88 -11.01
CA ALA A 859 -39.81 17.18 -10.67
C ALA A 859 -39.23 17.16 -9.25
N GLY A 860 -40.02 16.73 -8.25
CA GLY A 860 -39.56 16.59 -6.87
C GLY A 860 -38.42 15.58 -6.71
N ARG A 861 -38.39 14.52 -7.54
CA ARG A 861 -37.29 13.54 -7.55
C ARG A 861 -35.96 14.14 -8.04
N PHE A 862 -36.00 15.10 -8.96
CA PHE A 862 -34.82 15.85 -9.43
C PHE A 862 -34.42 16.98 -8.48
N ASP A 863 -35.37 17.70 -7.87
CA ASP A 863 -35.07 18.72 -6.84
C ASP A 863 -34.36 18.13 -5.61
N ALA A 864 -34.65 16.86 -5.29
CA ALA A 864 -33.98 16.12 -4.23
C ALA A 864 -32.59 15.57 -4.60
N MET A 865 -32.09 15.77 -5.83
CA MET A 865 -30.75 15.32 -6.23
C MET A 865 -29.68 16.39 -5.94
N PRO A 866 -28.53 16.04 -5.31
CA PRO A 866 -27.40 16.94 -5.21
C PRO A 866 -26.82 17.21 -6.61
N ARG A 867 -26.54 18.49 -6.88
CA ARG A 867 -25.94 18.98 -8.14
C ARG A 867 -24.45 19.20 -7.94
N ASP A 868 -23.72 18.11 -7.70
CA ASP A 868 -22.29 18.13 -7.37
C ASP A 868 -21.40 17.68 -8.55
N ARG A 869 -20.08 17.57 -8.29
CA ARG A 869 -19.08 17.28 -9.33
C ARG A 869 -19.24 15.84 -9.84
N GLY A 870 -19.88 15.71 -11.00
CA GLY A 870 -20.23 14.41 -11.58
C GLY A 870 -21.73 14.21 -11.82
N PHE A 871 -22.58 15.15 -11.38
CA PHE A 871 -24.03 15.10 -11.64
C PHE A 871 -24.32 14.86 -13.12
N GLY A 872 -25.07 13.80 -13.42
CA GLY A 872 -25.23 13.26 -14.78
C GLY A 872 -26.20 14.02 -15.69
N ASN A 873 -26.92 15.02 -15.18
CA ASN A 873 -27.84 15.87 -15.96
C ASN A 873 -28.76 15.06 -16.89
N GLY A 874 -28.72 15.30 -18.20
CA GLY A 874 -29.51 14.58 -19.20
C GLY A 874 -29.21 13.07 -19.25
N ARG A 875 -28.01 12.60 -18.83
CA ARG A 875 -27.73 11.17 -18.69
C ARG A 875 -28.54 10.56 -17.55
N THR A 876 -28.63 11.25 -16.41
CA THR A 876 -29.49 10.84 -15.29
C THR A 876 -30.96 10.82 -15.71
N ALA A 877 -31.42 11.80 -16.49
CA ALA A 877 -32.76 11.81 -17.06
C ALA A 877 -33.03 10.57 -17.95
N ARG A 878 -32.09 10.19 -18.84
CA ARG A 878 -32.22 8.98 -19.67
C ARG A 878 -32.29 7.70 -18.83
N GLN A 879 -31.46 7.61 -17.79
CA GLN A 879 -31.44 6.45 -16.88
C GLN A 879 -32.72 6.35 -16.06
N LEU A 880 -33.26 7.48 -15.59
CA LEU A 880 -34.52 7.55 -14.86
C LEU A 880 -35.69 7.15 -15.76
N PHE A 881 -35.73 7.62 -17.02
CA PHE A 881 -36.71 7.21 -18.02
C PHE A 881 -36.65 5.69 -18.31
N GLN A 882 -35.46 5.14 -18.58
CA GLN A 882 -35.30 3.71 -18.83
C GLN A 882 -35.83 2.89 -17.64
N ALA A 883 -35.39 3.22 -16.43
CA ALA A 883 -35.83 2.52 -15.22
C ALA A 883 -37.34 2.68 -14.94
N MET A 884 -37.97 3.78 -15.37
CA MET A 884 -39.43 3.94 -15.35
C MET A 884 -40.11 3.00 -16.36
N THR A 885 -39.61 2.88 -17.59
CA THR A 885 -40.17 1.93 -18.59
C THR A 885 -39.99 0.46 -18.16
N GLU A 886 -38.87 0.10 -17.54
CA GLU A 886 -38.65 -1.24 -16.99
C GLU A 886 -39.65 -1.55 -15.86
N ARG A 887 -39.89 -0.59 -14.96
CA ARG A 887 -40.85 -0.74 -13.85
C ARG A 887 -42.30 -0.77 -14.32
N GLN A 888 -42.65 0.05 -15.31
CA GLN A 888 -43.97 0.03 -15.93
C GLN A 888 -44.22 -1.31 -16.64
N ALA A 889 -43.22 -1.90 -17.31
CA ALA A 889 -43.34 -3.22 -17.91
C ALA A 889 -43.66 -4.31 -16.85
N TYR A 890 -42.97 -4.30 -15.70
CA TYR A 890 -43.32 -5.20 -14.58
C TYR A 890 -44.73 -4.94 -14.03
N ARG A 891 -45.09 -3.66 -13.79
CA ARG A 891 -46.43 -3.27 -13.32
C ARG A 891 -47.55 -3.73 -14.25
N VAL A 892 -47.33 -3.63 -15.56
CA VAL A 892 -48.33 -4.00 -16.59
C VAL A 892 -48.38 -5.52 -16.80
N ALA A 893 -47.27 -6.24 -16.65
CA ALA A 893 -47.25 -7.71 -16.73
C ALA A 893 -48.04 -8.40 -15.61
N GLU A 894 -48.22 -7.75 -14.46
CA GLU A 894 -49.05 -8.23 -13.34
C GLU A 894 -50.56 -7.87 -13.47
N LEU A 895 -50.96 -7.16 -14.55
CA LEU A 895 -52.38 -6.86 -14.82
C LEU A 895 -53.05 -8.01 -15.61
N PRO A 896 -54.19 -8.57 -15.15
CA PRO A 896 -54.86 -9.68 -15.86
C PRO A 896 -55.33 -9.35 -17.28
N ASP A 897 -55.76 -8.10 -17.50
CA ASP A 897 -56.16 -7.55 -18.80
C ASP A 897 -55.59 -6.12 -18.89
N ALA A 898 -54.45 -5.94 -19.57
CA ALA A 898 -53.82 -4.63 -19.76
C ALA A 898 -54.45 -3.85 -20.92
N SER A 899 -54.74 -2.55 -20.70
CA SER A 899 -55.23 -1.65 -21.76
C SER A 899 -54.09 -1.01 -22.55
N GLU A 900 -54.38 -0.54 -23.77
CA GLU A 900 -53.44 0.25 -24.58
C GLU A 900 -52.92 1.48 -23.81
N SER A 901 -53.78 2.14 -23.02
CA SER A 901 -53.40 3.23 -22.14
C SER A 901 -52.46 2.80 -21.01
N ASP A 902 -52.62 1.61 -20.42
CA ASP A 902 -51.71 1.14 -19.37
C ASP A 902 -50.31 0.82 -19.92
N VAL A 903 -50.24 0.37 -21.18
CA VAL A 903 -48.98 0.12 -21.91
C VAL A 903 -48.28 1.43 -22.31
N MET A 904 -49.02 2.52 -22.53
CA MET A 904 -48.45 3.83 -22.89
C MET A 904 -48.20 4.77 -21.69
N THR A 905 -48.93 4.65 -20.58
CA THR A 905 -48.85 5.62 -19.46
C THR A 905 -47.83 5.23 -18.37
N LEU A 906 -46.86 6.12 -18.13
CA LEU A 906 -45.95 6.10 -16.97
C LEU A 906 -46.59 6.84 -15.77
N LYS A 907 -46.58 6.19 -14.61
CA LYS A 907 -47.26 6.59 -13.35
C LYS A 907 -46.21 6.88 -12.24
N PRO A 908 -46.56 7.58 -11.13
CA PRO A 908 -45.58 7.94 -10.08
C PRO A 908 -44.88 6.73 -9.43
N GLU A 909 -45.57 5.60 -9.37
CA GLU A 909 -45.07 4.33 -8.84
C GLU A 909 -43.94 3.72 -9.67
N ASP A 910 -43.86 4.06 -10.96
CA ASP A 910 -42.79 3.64 -11.85
C ASP A 910 -41.47 4.39 -11.56
N ILE A 911 -41.48 5.47 -10.77
CA ILE A 911 -40.29 6.31 -10.52
C ILE A 911 -39.32 5.63 -9.54
N PRO A 912 -38.04 5.44 -9.90
CA PRO A 912 -37.02 4.93 -8.99
C PRO A 912 -36.76 5.82 -7.77
N ARG A 913 -37.05 5.28 -6.57
CA ARG A 913 -36.65 5.88 -5.29
C ARG A 913 -35.13 6.02 -5.19
N ASN A 914 -34.40 4.99 -5.61
CA ASN A 914 -32.93 5.00 -5.76
C ASN A 914 -32.57 4.88 -7.24
N LEU A 915 -31.51 5.57 -7.65
CA LEU A 915 -30.72 5.34 -8.87
C LEU A 915 -29.29 5.03 -8.44
#